data_AF-A0AAW2XXH9-F1
#
_entry.id   AF-A0AAW2XXH9-F1
#
_cell.length_a   1.000
_cell.length_b   1.000
_cell.length_c   1.000
_cell.angle_alpha   90.00
_cell.angle_beta   90.00
_cell.angle_gamma   90.00
#
_symmetry.space_group_name_H-M   'P 1'
#
loop_
_entity.id
_entity.type
_entity.pdbx_description
1 polymer ?
#
loop_
_entity_poly.entity_id
_entity_poly.type
_entity_poly.pdbx_seq_one_letter_code
_entity_poly.pdbx_strand_id
1 'polypeptide(L)'
;MGRAKGEAARAKSRPSSSSMAASLLPSGVTAVGFGGYVGSSRVDSSLASAPDASPFLDIDGEVAQHLKRLSRKDPTTKLKALASLSQLIKQKSAKEIAKIIPQWAFEYKKLLLDYNREVRRATHDTMTNLVAAVGRDLAPHLKPLIGPWWFSQFDSIYEVSQAAKRSFQDSPDAVRLIVVAVTVFGPRKIIQELMCTGVGTRQFLQSFTDIIIPWCLKSFTPSTAARLDLLLALLDDECSSEQWNAIITYLVNREKVGFNPGTMDGDQISVLAILMEKVRERTRKSINGSGSCESNWQHELLDLVAIDVVKASPRLGNSDARFLCAVVGGEFEDDRVCFLSRNTLIFVFEEVLRRLMTFMVDSPFAWVQDVFSLLISGRNYSEWRLESSSNLLDMAHFALDILNGSYFCLNTIEAESELVQGILATIFIIDWEFSWINVSEHKLDEHIGKVQSRLTFCEAVHAFRCKITDQFLKSFGVNSRKSLATTLIQSIKCIAFVDYRFDSDNFISSCCQWVVGTLEFFCQDQVEEQHLLEQFLSKNDSWPLWITPDTAGARLQTENMDLQIKKASFADDNFSVSVSKSANEVVATYTKDETGMDLVIRLPPSYPLRPVDVDCTRSLGISEVKRRKWLMSLMSFVRNQNGALAEAIRIWKSNFDKEFEGVEECPICYSVIHTVNHSLPRLACKTCKHKFHSACLYKWFSTSHKSTCPLCQSPF
;
A
#
# COMPACT_ATOMS: atom_id res chain seq x y z
N MET A 1 -49.13 -49.40 0.34
CA MET A 1 -48.77 -50.75 0.87
C MET A 1 -48.98 -51.74 -0.28
N GLY A 2 -48.18 -52.77 -0.55
CA GLY A 2 -46.87 -53.21 -0.04
C GLY A 2 -46.30 -54.33 -0.96
N ARG A 3 -45.00 -54.67 -0.87
CA ARG A 3 -44.37 -55.84 -1.57
C ARG A 3 -44.62 -57.14 -0.75
N ALA A 4 -44.30 -58.38 -1.13
CA ALA A 4 -43.46 -59.01 -2.18
C ALA A 4 -44.11 -60.40 -2.59
N LYS A 5 -43.49 -61.52 -3.02
CA LYS A 5 -42.09 -61.99 -3.22
C LYS A 5 -42.01 -63.27 -4.12
N GLY A 6 -41.20 -63.26 -5.19
CA GLY A 6 -40.59 -64.49 -5.80
C GLY A 6 -41.52 -65.49 -6.54
N GLU A 7 -41.03 -66.53 -7.24
CA GLU A 7 -39.66 -66.89 -7.67
C GLU A 7 -39.61 -67.67 -9.02
N ALA A 8 -38.43 -67.59 -9.66
CA ALA A 8 -37.77 -68.48 -10.65
C ALA A 8 -38.50 -69.59 -11.46
N ALA A 9 -38.22 -69.59 -12.77
CA ALA A 9 -37.86 -70.81 -13.55
C ALA A 9 -36.86 -70.48 -14.69
N ARG A 10 -36.03 -71.45 -15.10
CA ARG A 10 -35.03 -71.31 -16.19
C ARG A 10 -35.37 -72.21 -17.37
N ALA A 11 -35.23 -71.70 -18.59
CA ALA A 11 -34.95 -72.50 -19.80
C ALA A 11 -33.61 -72.05 -20.41
N LYS A 12 -32.88 -72.96 -21.07
CA LYS A 12 -31.52 -72.74 -21.58
C LYS A 12 -31.45 -72.90 -23.10
N SER A 13 -30.76 -71.98 -23.78
CA SER A 13 -30.14 -72.24 -25.08
C SER A 13 -28.63 -72.09 -24.95
N ARG A 14 -27.86 -72.90 -25.69
CA ARG A 14 -26.38 -72.85 -25.72
C ARG A 14 -25.91 -71.95 -26.88
N PRO A 15 -24.84 -71.17 -26.72
CA PRO A 15 -24.18 -70.48 -27.84
C PRO A 15 -23.39 -71.47 -28.70
N SER A 16 -23.29 -71.19 -30.00
CA SER A 16 -22.42 -71.94 -30.92
C SER A 16 -20.97 -71.49 -30.79
N SER A 17 -20.03 -72.43 -30.67
CA SER A 17 -18.60 -72.14 -30.51
C SER A 17 -17.88 -71.93 -31.85
N SER A 18 -17.36 -70.73 -32.08
CA SER A 18 -16.60 -70.36 -33.30
C SER A 18 -15.15 -70.90 -33.34
N SER A 19 -14.75 -71.73 -32.37
CA SER A 19 -13.37 -72.19 -32.18
C SER A 19 -12.80 -73.06 -33.32
N MET A 20 -13.63 -73.68 -34.17
CA MET A 20 -13.17 -74.44 -35.34
C MET A 20 -12.88 -73.58 -36.58
N ALA A 21 -13.21 -72.28 -36.58
CA ALA A 21 -12.89 -71.39 -37.71
C ALA A 21 -11.42 -70.92 -37.71
N ALA A 22 -10.72 -71.01 -36.57
CA ALA A 22 -9.37 -70.50 -36.39
C ALA A 22 -8.25 -71.46 -36.85
N SER A 23 -8.57 -72.72 -37.16
CA SER A 23 -7.60 -73.78 -37.47
C SER A 23 -7.35 -74.01 -38.97
N LEU A 24 -7.84 -73.13 -39.85
CA LEU A 24 -7.77 -73.29 -41.32
C LEU A 24 -7.11 -72.10 -42.05
N LEU A 25 -6.34 -71.26 -41.34
CA LEU A 25 -5.56 -70.17 -41.94
C LEU A 25 -4.05 -70.48 -41.91
N PRO A 26 -3.35 -70.51 -43.06
CA PRO A 26 -1.90 -70.57 -43.10
C PRO A 26 -1.27 -69.34 -42.43
N SER A 27 -0.25 -69.54 -41.61
CA SER A 27 0.48 -68.44 -40.96
C SER A 27 1.55 -67.87 -41.89
N GLY A 28 1.25 -66.77 -42.59
CA GLY A 28 2.26 -66.02 -43.33
C GLY A 28 1.75 -64.90 -44.24
N VAL A 29 2.50 -63.80 -44.25
CA VAL A 29 2.46 -62.66 -45.22
C VAL A 29 1.20 -61.79 -45.22
N THR A 30 1.38 -60.50 -44.91
CA THR A 30 0.37 -59.43 -45.10
C THR A 30 0.40 -58.89 -46.52
N ALA A 31 -0.73 -58.92 -47.23
CA ALA A 31 -0.93 -58.29 -48.54
C ALA A 31 -1.53 -56.87 -48.42
N VAL A 32 -1.29 -56.02 -49.42
CA VAL A 32 -1.65 -54.58 -49.40
C VAL A 32 -2.64 -54.23 -50.53
N GLY A 33 -3.64 -53.39 -50.24
CA GLY A 33 -4.49 -52.72 -51.23
C GLY A 33 -5.89 -52.35 -50.72
N PHE A 34 -6.68 -51.48 -51.37
CA PHE A 34 -6.38 -50.45 -52.38
C PHE A 34 -7.61 -49.52 -52.57
N GLY A 35 -7.40 -48.25 -52.98
CA GLY A 35 -8.46 -47.25 -53.25
C GLY A 35 -9.08 -46.59 -52.01
N GLY A 36 -9.59 -45.35 -51.99
CA GLY A 36 -9.90 -44.35 -53.06
C GLY A 36 -11.33 -43.80 -52.80
N TYR A 37 -11.67 -42.51 -52.80
CA TYR A 37 -11.11 -41.29 -53.42
C TYR A 37 -11.27 -40.07 -52.46
N VAL A 38 -10.36 -39.08 -52.46
CA VAL A 38 -10.52 -37.69 -53.00
C VAL A 38 -11.77 -36.93 -52.52
N GLY A 39 -11.70 -35.73 -51.96
CA GLY A 39 -10.61 -34.79 -51.63
C GLY A 39 -11.19 -33.64 -50.78
N SER A 40 -10.51 -32.55 -50.43
CA SER A 40 -9.12 -32.09 -50.59
C SER A 40 -8.89 -31.00 -49.51
N SER A 41 -7.70 -30.54 -49.13
CA SER A 41 -6.34 -30.77 -49.63
C SER A 41 -5.36 -30.95 -48.46
N ARG A 42 -4.10 -30.47 -48.55
CA ARG A 42 -3.15 -30.31 -47.44
C ARG A 42 -2.34 -29.02 -47.62
N VAL A 43 -2.00 -28.37 -46.50
CA VAL A 43 -0.79 -27.54 -46.37
C VAL A 43 0.26 -28.42 -45.69
N ASP A 44 1.54 -28.23 -46.03
CA ASP A 44 2.57 -29.24 -45.78
C ASP A 44 2.77 -29.65 -44.31
N SER A 45 3.15 -30.91 -44.13
CA SER A 45 3.47 -31.54 -42.84
C SER A 45 4.88 -32.11 -42.87
N SER A 46 5.86 -31.22 -43.01
CA SER A 46 7.29 -31.52 -43.08
C SER A 46 7.96 -31.71 -41.71
N LEU A 47 7.36 -32.53 -40.84
CA LEU A 47 7.92 -32.88 -39.52
C LEU A 47 7.39 -34.25 -39.03
N ALA A 48 7.87 -35.33 -39.67
CA ALA A 48 7.48 -36.70 -39.33
C ALA A 48 8.62 -37.73 -39.58
N SER A 49 9.66 -37.68 -38.75
CA SER A 49 10.69 -38.73 -38.71
C SER A 49 11.38 -38.81 -37.33
N ALA A 50 10.68 -39.36 -36.35
CA ALA A 50 11.23 -39.82 -35.07
C ALA A 50 10.48 -41.10 -34.65
N PRO A 51 11.17 -42.21 -34.33
CA PRO A 51 10.51 -43.48 -33.98
C PRO A 51 10.09 -43.54 -32.50
N ASP A 52 8.96 -44.20 -32.24
CA ASP A 52 8.52 -44.81 -30.97
C ASP A 52 8.91 -44.13 -29.64
N ALA A 53 8.57 -42.85 -29.50
CA ALA A 53 8.36 -42.23 -28.19
C ALA A 53 6.85 -42.23 -27.85
N SER A 54 6.43 -42.99 -26.84
CA SER A 54 5.02 -42.97 -26.43
C SER A 54 4.68 -41.64 -25.74
N PRO A 55 3.58 -40.95 -26.08
CA PRO A 55 3.26 -39.60 -25.58
C PRO A 55 2.80 -39.55 -24.11
N PHE A 56 3.11 -40.59 -23.33
CA PHE A 56 2.72 -40.76 -21.93
C PHE A 56 3.90 -41.05 -21.00
N LEU A 57 5.15 -41.06 -21.50
CA LEU A 57 6.35 -41.41 -20.70
C LEU A 57 6.54 -40.56 -19.43
N ASP A 58 6.05 -39.32 -19.45
CA ASP A 58 6.19 -38.33 -18.37
C ASP A 58 4.87 -38.11 -17.58
N ILE A 59 3.81 -38.86 -17.93
CA ILE A 59 2.44 -38.68 -17.43
C ILE A 59 2.08 -39.86 -16.52
N ASP A 60 1.46 -39.55 -15.38
CA ASP A 60 0.88 -40.52 -14.46
C ASP A 60 0.01 -41.58 -15.16
N GLY A 61 0.27 -42.87 -14.87
CA GLY A 61 -0.30 -43.99 -15.60
C GLY A 61 -1.82 -44.12 -15.53
N GLU A 62 -2.45 -43.62 -14.46
CA GLU A 62 -3.91 -43.58 -14.32
C GLU A 62 -4.50 -42.48 -15.23
N VAL A 63 -3.92 -41.28 -15.18
CA VAL A 63 -4.34 -40.15 -16.04
C VAL A 63 -4.14 -40.49 -17.52
N ALA A 64 -3.00 -41.12 -17.86
CA ALA A 64 -2.73 -41.64 -19.20
C ALA A 64 -3.76 -42.70 -19.65
N GLN A 65 -4.15 -43.62 -18.77
CA GLN A 65 -5.19 -44.61 -19.05
C GLN A 65 -6.55 -43.96 -19.34
N HIS A 66 -6.91 -42.92 -18.58
CA HIS A 66 -8.17 -42.19 -18.78
C HIS A 66 -8.17 -41.36 -20.06
N LEU A 67 -7.09 -40.65 -20.38
CA LEU A 67 -6.92 -39.96 -21.67
C LEU A 67 -7.07 -40.92 -22.86
N LYS A 68 -6.45 -42.11 -22.80
CA LYS A 68 -6.54 -43.15 -23.84
C LYS A 68 -7.94 -43.81 -23.96
N ARG A 69 -8.85 -43.57 -23.00
CA ARG A 69 -10.27 -43.97 -23.10
C ARG A 69 -11.13 -42.95 -23.86
N LEU A 70 -10.71 -41.68 -23.94
CA LEU A 70 -11.45 -40.62 -24.65
C LEU A 70 -11.52 -40.88 -26.16
N SER A 71 -10.47 -41.48 -26.74
CA SER A 71 -10.37 -41.81 -28.17
C SER A 71 -11.22 -43.03 -28.61
N ARG A 72 -12.00 -43.64 -27.70
CA ARG A 72 -12.87 -44.80 -28.02
C ARG A 72 -14.16 -44.34 -28.72
N LYS A 73 -14.90 -45.27 -29.36
CA LYS A 73 -16.17 -44.96 -30.03
C LYS A 73 -17.40 -44.92 -29.09
N ASP A 74 -17.38 -45.67 -27.99
CA ASP A 74 -18.53 -45.77 -27.06
C ASP A 74 -18.65 -44.53 -26.15
N PRO A 75 -19.79 -43.81 -26.15
CA PRO A 75 -20.03 -42.70 -25.25
C PRO A 75 -20.00 -43.07 -23.77
N THR A 76 -20.41 -44.28 -23.36
CA THR A 76 -20.45 -44.61 -21.92
C THR A 76 -19.04 -44.73 -21.33
N THR A 77 -18.10 -45.24 -22.13
CA THR A 77 -16.67 -45.28 -21.85
C THR A 77 -16.08 -43.88 -21.80
N LYS A 78 -16.46 -42.99 -22.73
CA LYS A 78 -16.04 -41.56 -22.69
C LYS A 78 -16.54 -40.84 -21.45
N LEU A 79 -17.83 -40.98 -21.10
CA LEU A 79 -18.42 -40.35 -19.93
C LEU A 79 -17.75 -40.79 -18.62
N LYS A 80 -17.50 -42.09 -18.47
CA LYS A 80 -16.73 -42.63 -17.32
C LYS A 80 -15.28 -42.12 -17.31
N ALA A 81 -14.65 -42.03 -18.48
CA ALA A 81 -13.29 -41.52 -18.59
C ALA A 81 -13.17 -40.04 -18.22
N LEU A 82 -14.10 -39.21 -18.72
CA LEU A 82 -14.22 -37.78 -18.39
C LEU A 82 -14.50 -37.57 -16.90
N ALA A 83 -15.45 -38.31 -16.31
CA ALA A 83 -15.78 -38.20 -14.89
C ALA A 83 -14.57 -38.47 -13.98
N SER A 84 -13.83 -39.57 -14.21
CA SER A 84 -12.61 -39.87 -13.46
C SER A 84 -11.48 -38.87 -13.74
N LEU A 85 -11.26 -38.46 -14.99
CA LEU A 85 -10.24 -37.47 -15.33
C LEU A 85 -10.52 -36.12 -14.66
N SER A 86 -11.78 -35.70 -14.64
CA SER A 86 -12.28 -34.50 -13.97
C SER A 86 -12.11 -34.54 -12.44
N GLN A 87 -12.13 -35.74 -11.84
CA GLN A 87 -11.77 -35.93 -10.43
C GLN A 87 -10.25 -35.88 -10.21
N LEU A 88 -9.46 -36.58 -11.04
CA LEU A 88 -7.99 -36.63 -10.93
C LEU A 88 -7.34 -35.24 -11.12
N ILE A 89 -7.89 -34.43 -12.02
CA ILE A 89 -7.48 -33.02 -12.24
C ILE A 89 -7.62 -32.17 -10.96
N LYS A 90 -8.59 -32.47 -10.08
CA LYS A 90 -8.78 -31.76 -8.80
C LYS A 90 -7.86 -32.27 -7.68
N GLN A 91 -7.11 -33.34 -7.90
CA GLN A 91 -6.32 -34.03 -6.87
C GLN A 91 -4.80 -33.92 -7.09
N LYS A 92 -4.35 -33.65 -8.32
CA LYS A 92 -2.92 -33.59 -8.69
C LYS A 92 -2.47 -32.14 -8.90
N SER A 93 -1.17 -31.87 -8.82
CA SER A 93 -0.66 -30.50 -8.87
C SER A 93 -0.74 -29.88 -10.27
N ALA A 94 -0.79 -28.55 -10.33
CA ALA A 94 -0.80 -27.79 -11.59
C ALA A 94 0.29 -28.23 -12.57
N LYS A 95 1.51 -28.51 -12.07
CA LYS A 95 2.66 -28.96 -12.87
C LYS A 95 2.48 -30.36 -13.47
N GLU A 96 1.77 -31.25 -12.79
CA GLU A 96 1.47 -32.60 -13.32
C GLU A 96 0.35 -32.53 -14.37
N ILE A 97 -0.67 -31.71 -14.12
CA ILE A 97 -1.77 -31.49 -15.07
C ILE A 97 -1.30 -30.70 -16.30
N ALA A 98 -0.33 -29.80 -16.17
CA ALA A 98 0.28 -29.10 -17.31
C ALA A 98 0.85 -30.07 -18.36
N LYS A 99 1.47 -31.18 -17.93
CA LYS A 99 2.00 -32.21 -18.84
C LYS A 99 0.94 -32.85 -19.74
N ILE A 100 -0.33 -32.89 -19.32
CA ILE A 100 -1.40 -33.55 -20.08
C ILE A 100 -2.09 -32.67 -21.12
N ILE A 101 -1.87 -31.34 -21.07
CA ILE A 101 -2.58 -30.38 -21.92
C ILE A 101 -2.38 -30.65 -23.43
N PRO A 102 -1.18 -31.03 -23.95
CA PRO A 102 -1.02 -31.34 -25.36
C PRO A 102 -1.92 -32.49 -25.84
N GLN A 103 -2.02 -33.57 -25.06
CA GLN A 103 -2.88 -34.72 -25.39
C GLN A 103 -4.37 -34.40 -25.18
N TRP A 104 -4.70 -33.62 -24.14
CA TRP A 104 -6.07 -33.12 -23.95
C TRP A 104 -6.50 -32.26 -25.15
N ALA A 105 -5.69 -31.30 -25.59
CA ALA A 105 -6.01 -30.42 -26.72
C ALA A 105 -6.19 -31.15 -28.06
N PHE A 106 -5.58 -32.33 -28.21
CA PHE A 106 -5.77 -33.22 -29.36
C PHE A 106 -7.12 -33.97 -29.31
N GLU A 107 -7.51 -34.51 -28.15
CA GLU A 107 -8.79 -35.23 -28.00
C GLU A 107 -10.00 -34.29 -27.85
N TYR A 108 -9.83 -33.14 -27.19
CA TYR A 108 -10.84 -32.11 -26.98
C TYR A 108 -11.59 -31.76 -28.27
N LYS A 109 -10.87 -31.48 -29.36
CA LYS A 109 -11.44 -31.19 -30.69
C LYS A 109 -12.38 -32.26 -31.23
N LYS A 110 -12.14 -33.54 -30.90
CA LYS A 110 -12.97 -34.68 -31.33
C LYS A 110 -14.17 -34.86 -30.41
N LEU A 111 -13.99 -34.59 -29.12
CA LEU A 111 -15.05 -34.66 -28.11
C LEU A 111 -16.10 -33.55 -28.30
N LEU A 112 -15.70 -32.36 -28.76
CA LEU A 112 -16.62 -31.29 -29.17
C LEU A 112 -17.50 -31.66 -30.37
N LEU A 113 -17.12 -32.67 -31.15
CA LEU A 113 -17.86 -33.16 -32.31
C LEU A 113 -18.55 -34.51 -32.02
N ASP A 114 -18.65 -34.91 -30.74
CA ASP A 114 -19.34 -36.15 -30.37
C ASP A 114 -20.86 -36.02 -30.55
N TYR A 115 -21.48 -37.04 -31.15
CA TYR A 115 -22.92 -37.09 -31.39
C TYR A 115 -23.72 -37.11 -30.07
N ASN A 116 -23.13 -37.63 -28.99
CA ASN A 116 -23.75 -37.66 -27.68
C ASN A 116 -23.52 -36.33 -26.93
N ARG A 117 -24.59 -35.55 -26.78
CA ARG A 117 -24.60 -34.27 -26.07
C ARG A 117 -24.00 -34.33 -24.66
N GLU A 118 -24.15 -35.46 -23.96
CA GLU A 118 -23.61 -35.62 -22.61
C GLU A 118 -22.09 -35.73 -22.61
N VAL A 119 -21.49 -36.32 -23.66
CA VAL A 119 -20.03 -36.34 -23.84
C VAL A 119 -19.52 -34.92 -24.09
N ARG A 120 -20.22 -34.13 -24.92
CA ARG A 120 -19.86 -32.72 -25.16
C ARG A 120 -19.95 -31.91 -23.87
N ARG A 121 -21.07 -31.98 -23.15
CA ARG A 121 -21.27 -31.34 -21.83
C ARG A 121 -20.18 -31.71 -20.83
N ALA A 122 -19.95 -32.99 -20.60
CA ALA A 122 -18.93 -33.48 -19.66
C ALA A 122 -17.49 -33.11 -20.08
N THR A 123 -17.25 -32.88 -21.38
CA THR A 123 -15.96 -32.37 -21.88
C THR A 123 -15.74 -30.92 -21.44
N HIS A 124 -16.78 -30.08 -21.44
CA HIS A 124 -16.71 -28.73 -20.88
C HIS A 124 -16.62 -28.73 -19.36
N ASP A 125 -17.39 -29.58 -18.67
CA ASP A 125 -17.29 -29.72 -17.20
C ASP A 125 -15.86 -30.15 -16.78
N THR A 126 -15.20 -30.98 -17.59
CA THR A 126 -13.78 -31.36 -17.41
C THR A 126 -12.83 -30.22 -17.77
N MET A 127 -13.12 -29.45 -18.83
CA MET A 127 -12.35 -28.27 -19.24
C MET A 127 -12.33 -27.19 -18.15
N THR A 128 -13.46 -26.91 -17.48
CA THR A 128 -13.53 -25.97 -16.34
C THR A 128 -12.56 -26.37 -15.23
N ASN A 129 -12.51 -27.67 -14.90
CA ASN A 129 -11.62 -28.17 -13.86
C ASN A 129 -10.15 -28.16 -14.31
N LEU A 130 -9.86 -28.41 -15.59
CA LEU A 130 -8.51 -28.27 -16.15
C LEU A 130 -8.01 -26.83 -16.06
N VAL A 131 -8.85 -25.86 -16.45
CA VAL A 131 -8.57 -24.42 -16.34
C VAL A 131 -8.29 -24.04 -14.89
N ALA A 132 -9.15 -24.46 -13.96
CA ALA A 132 -9.01 -24.15 -12.53
C ALA A 132 -7.73 -24.75 -11.91
N ALA A 133 -7.31 -25.94 -12.35
CA ALA A 133 -6.11 -26.62 -11.85
C ALA A 133 -4.80 -26.08 -12.46
N VAL A 134 -4.82 -25.61 -13.71
CA VAL A 134 -3.63 -25.17 -14.47
C VAL A 134 -3.41 -23.66 -14.37
N GLY A 135 -4.46 -22.85 -14.43
CA GLY A 135 -4.36 -21.39 -14.53
C GLY A 135 -3.49 -20.94 -15.70
N ARG A 136 -2.51 -20.06 -15.41
CA ARG A 136 -1.66 -19.38 -16.42
C ARG A 136 -0.81 -20.34 -17.27
N ASP A 137 -0.51 -21.53 -16.78
CA ASP A 137 0.26 -22.56 -17.51
C ASP A 137 -0.52 -23.12 -18.72
N LEU A 138 -1.79 -22.73 -18.91
CA LEU A 138 -2.59 -23.02 -20.10
C LEU A 138 -2.20 -22.16 -21.31
N ALA A 139 -1.62 -20.98 -21.09
CA ALA A 139 -1.35 -20.00 -22.14
C ALA A 139 -0.48 -20.53 -23.32
N PRO A 140 0.61 -21.30 -23.12
CA PRO A 140 1.38 -21.90 -24.21
C PRO A 140 0.57 -22.86 -25.10
N HIS A 141 -0.49 -23.44 -24.55
CA HIS A 141 -1.34 -24.43 -25.21
C HIS A 141 -2.67 -23.86 -25.70
N LEU A 142 -2.90 -22.55 -25.55
CA LEU A 142 -4.17 -21.91 -25.87
C LEU A 142 -4.45 -21.89 -27.37
N LYS A 143 -3.43 -21.76 -28.23
CA LYS A 143 -3.54 -21.70 -29.70
C LYS A 143 -4.36 -22.86 -30.33
N PRO A 144 -4.10 -24.15 -30.04
CA PRO A 144 -4.94 -25.25 -30.54
C PRO A 144 -6.32 -25.34 -29.88
N LEU A 145 -6.51 -24.82 -28.67
CA LEU A 145 -7.74 -24.95 -27.89
C LEU A 145 -8.78 -23.87 -28.19
N ILE A 146 -8.35 -22.61 -28.35
CA ILE A 146 -9.20 -21.44 -28.19
C ILE A 146 -10.32 -21.34 -29.22
N GLY A 147 -10.05 -21.60 -30.51
CA GLY A 147 -11.07 -21.55 -31.56
C GLY A 147 -12.19 -22.57 -31.35
N PRO A 148 -11.89 -23.89 -31.22
CA PRO A 148 -12.89 -24.90 -30.92
C PRO A 148 -13.67 -24.63 -29.62
N TRP A 149 -12.99 -24.15 -28.58
CA TRP A 149 -13.58 -23.79 -27.29
C TRP A 149 -14.53 -22.58 -27.41
N TRP A 150 -14.18 -21.58 -28.22
CA TRP A 150 -15.01 -20.42 -28.52
C TRP A 150 -16.31 -20.81 -29.19
N PHE A 151 -16.25 -21.58 -30.28
CA PHE A 151 -17.43 -22.04 -31.03
C PHE A 151 -18.35 -22.93 -30.20
N SER A 152 -17.82 -23.71 -29.24
CA SER A 152 -18.64 -24.58 -28.39
C SER A 152 -19.66 -23.84 -27.52
N GLN A 153 -19.46 -22.53 -27.29
CA GLN A 153 -20.43 -21.67 -26.60
C GLN A 153 -21.74 -21.50 -27.39
N PHE A 154 -21.78 -21.90 -28.66
CA PHE A 154 -22.91 -21.80 -29.57
C PHE A 154 -23.46 -23.18 -29.99
N ASP A 155 -23.19 -24.22 -29.21
CA ASP A 155 -23.82 -25.54 -29.38
C ASP A 155 -25.36 -25.42 -29.37
N SER A 156 -26.03 -26.12 -30.29
CA SER A 156 -27.49 -26.11 -30.41
C SER A 156 -28.21 -26.75 -29.22
N ILE A 157 -27.50 -27.49 -28.38
CA ILE A 157 -27.98 -28.02 -27.11
C ILE A 157 -27.63 -27.01 -26.00
N TYR A 158 -28.67 -26.42 -25.41
CA TYR A 158 -28.56 -25.36 -24.41
C TYR A 158 -27.60 -25.71 -23.26
N GLU A 159 -27.71 -26.92 -22.70
CA GLU A 159 -26.88 -27.39 -21.59
C GLU A 159 -25.40 -27.52 -21.95
N VAL A 160 -25.08 -27.87 -23.20
CA VAL A 160 -23.71 -27.92 -23.71
C VAL A 160 -23.18 -26.50 -23.88
N SER A 161 -23.97 -25.61 -24.49
CA SER A 161 -23.58 -24.20 -24.66
C SER A 161 -23.34 -23.50 -23.31
N GLN A 162 -24.12 -23.83 -22.27
CA GLN A 162 -23.95 -23.29 -20.92
C GLN A 162 -22.72 -23.87 -20.21
N ALA A 163 -22.42 -25.17 -20.36
CA ALA A 163 -21.19 -25.75 -19.83
C ALA A 163 -19.94 -25.16 -20.52
N ALA A 164 -19.99 -24.99 -21.84
CA ALA A 164 -18.97 -24.32 -22.62
C ALA A 164 -18.74 -22.88 -22.15
N LYS A 165 -19.81 -22.07 -22.06
CA LYS A 165 -19.76 -20.68 -21.56
C LYS A 165 -19.11 -20.59 -20.18
N ARG A 166 -19.52 -21.43 -19.20
CA ARG A 166 -18.88 -21.48 -17.87
C ARG A 166 -17.38 -21.78 -17.96
N SER A 167 -17.02 -22.87 -18.66
CA SER A 167 -15.61 -23.27 -18.79
C SER A 167 -14.74 -22.16 -19.36
N PHE A 168 -15.25 -21.41 -20.34
CA PHE A 168 -14.58 -20.28 -20.96
C PHE A 168 -14.54 -19.06 -20.02
N GLN A 169 -15.67 -18.69 -19.41
CA GLN A 169 -15.79 -17.56 -18.49
C GLN A 169 -14.86 -17.67 -17.29
N ASP A 170 -14.63 -18.88 -16.78
CA ASP A 170 -13.75 -19.12 -15.63
C ASP A 170 -12.24 -19.14 -16.00
N SER A 171 -11.88 -18.92 -17.27
CA SER A 171 -10.48 -18.81 -17.72
C SER A 171 -10.05 -17.35 -17.95
N PRO A 172 -9.20 -16.77 -17.06
CA PRO A 172 -8.67 -15.41 -17.26
C PRO A 172 -7.88 -15.28 -18.57
N ASP A 173 -7.13 -16.31 -18.96
CA ASP A 173 -6.26 -16.30 -20.14
C ASP A 173 -7.04 -16.43 -21.46
N ALA A 174 -8.12 -17.22 -21.47
CA ALA A 174 -9.04 -17.26 -22.62
C ALA A 174 -9.71 -15.89 -22.84
N VAL A 175 -10.14 -15.23 -21.76
CA VAL A 175 -10.72 -13.88 -21.81
C VAL A 175 -9.68 -12.83 -22.26
N ARG A 176 -8.44 -12.91 -21.76
CA ARG A 176 -7.33 -12.03 -22.18
C ARG A 176 -6.97 -12.19 -23.66
N LEU A 177 -7.12 -13.38 -24.26
CA LEU A 177 -6.92 -13.53 -25.71
C LEU A 177 -7.98 -12.75 -26.50
N ILE A 178 -9.22 -12.66 -26.01
CA ILE A 178 -10.25 -11.81 -26.65
C ILE A 178 -9.84 -10.33 -26.55
N VAL A 179 -9.30 -9.86 -25.42
CA VAL A 179 -8.79 -8.48 -25.28
C VAL A 179 -7.76 -8.18 -26.39
N VAL A 180 -6.82 -9.10 -26.62
CA VAL A 180 -5.84 -8.99 -27.71
C VAL A 180 -6.53 -9.01 -29.09
N ALA A 181 -7.50 -9.89 -29.31
CA ALA A 181 -8.27 -9.92 -30.57
C ALA A 181 -9.04 -8.61 -30.82
N VAL A 182 -9.61 -7.99 -29.79
CA VAL A 182 -10.31 -6.70 -29.88
C VAL A 182 -9.35 -5.57 -30.22
N THR A 183 -8.19 -5.51 -29.57
CA THR A 183 -7.16 -4.49 -29.90
C THR A 183 -6.55 -4.65 -31.29
N VAL A 184 -6.60 -5.85 -31.89
CA VAL A 184 -6.09 -6.11 -33.25
C VAL A 184 -7.16 -5.97 -34.35
N PHE A 185 -8.43 -6.30 -34.05
CA PHE A 185 -9.50 -6.38 -35.06
C PHE A 185 -10.64 -5.37 -34.89
N GLY A 186 -10.67 -4.64 -33.77
CA GLY A 186 -11.71 -3.66 -33.43
C GLY A 186 -12.93 -4.27 -32.71
N PRO A 187 -13.60 -3.50 -31.83
CA PRO A 187 -14.69 -3.99 -30.99
C PRO A 187 -15.91 -4.45 -31.80
N ARG A 188 -16.32 -3.66 -32.81
CA ARG A 188 -17.43 -4.00 -33.73
C ARG A 188 -17.23 -5.34 -34.43
N LYS A 189 -16.02 -5.58 -34.96
CA LYS A 189 -15.72 -6.83 -35.70
C LYS A 189 -15.76 -8.05 -34.77
N ILE A 190 -15.20 -7.94 -33.56
CA ILE A 190 -15.27 -9.03 -32.59
C ILE A 190 -16.71 -9.28 -32.12
N ILE A 191 -17.53 -8.25 -31.90
CA ILE A 191 -18.95 -8.42 -31.54
C ILE A 191 -19.78 -8.98 -32.71
N GLN A 192 -19.51 -8.58 -33.95
CA GLN A 192 -20.15 -9.14 -35.15
C GLN A 192 -19.88 -10.65 -35.29
N GLU A 193 -18.62 -11.07 -35.21
CA GLU A 193 -18.20 -12.48 -35.27
C GLU A 193 -18.65 -13.29 -34.03
N LEU A 194 -18.90 -12.63 -32.89
CA LEU A 194 -19.44 -13.24 -31.68
C LEU A 194 -20.94 -13.53 -31.76
N MET A 195 -21.72 -12.59 -32.29
CA MET A 195 -23.17 -12.56 -32.12
C MET A 195 -23.94 -12.82 -33.42
N CYS A 196 -23.25 -12.90 -34.57
CA CYS A 196 -23.84 -12.96 -35.91
C CYS A 196 -24.80 -11.79 -36.20
N THR A 197 -24.56 -10.62 -35.59
CA THR A 197 -25.43 -9.44 -35.68
C THR A 197 -25.06 -8.48 -36.80
N GLY A 198 -26.00 -7.59 -37.15
CA GLY A 198 -25.81 -6.58 -38.19
C GLY A 198 -24.81 -5.47 -37.79
N VAL A 199 -24.15 -4.90 -38.79
CA VAL A 199 -23.00 -3.96 -38.66
C VAL A 199 -23.38 -2.57 -38.09
N GLY A 200 -24.67 -2.30 -37.85
CA GLY A 200 -25.15 -0.97 -37.43
C GLY A 200 -24.95 -0.69 -35.94
N THR A 201 -24.63 0.55 -35.59
CA THR A 201 -24.36 1.01 -34.21
C THR A 201 -25.49 0.67 -33.22
N ARG A 202 -26.76 0.66 -33.66
CA ARG A 202 -27.90 0.23 -32.83
C ARG A 202 -27.86 -1.26 -32.49
N GLN A 203 -27.59 -2.11 -33.48
CA GLN A 203 -27.46 -3.56 -33.29
C GLN A 203 -26.23 -3.90 -32.43
N PHE A 204 -25.14 -3.16 -32.60
CA PHE A 204 -23.94 -3.24 -31.77
C PHE A 204 -24.24 -2.87 -30.31
N LEU A 205 -24.81 -1.69 -30.04
CA LEU A 205 -25.18 -1.24 -28.69
C LEU A 205 -26.18 -2.19 -28.02
N GLN A 206 -27.15 -2.74 -28.75
CA GLN A 206 -28.06 -3.75 -28.22
C GLN A 206 -27.32 -5.05 -27.87
N SER A 207 -26.46 -5.55 -28.76
CA SER A 207 -25.64 -6.76 -28.50
C SER A 207 -24.74 -6.58 -27.27
N PHE A 208 -24.19 -5.37 -27.11
CA PHE A 208 -23.36 -5.00 -25.97
C PHE A 208 -24.17 -4.99 -24.67
N THR A 209 -25.34 -4.36 -24.68
CA THR A 209 -26.19 -4.17 -23.49
C THR A 209 -26.93 -5.44 -23.07
N ASP A 210 -27.53 -6.16 -24.01
CA ASP A 210 -28.35 -7.34 -23.71
C ASP A 210 -27.50 -8.61 -23.46
N ILE A 211 -26.26 -8.64 -23.94
CA ILE A 211 -25.40 -9.84 -23.90
C ILE A 211 -24.04 -9.60 -23.24
N ILE A 212 -23.21 -8.69 -23.75
CA ILE A 212 -21.82 -8.50 -23.26
C ILE A 212 -21.79 -8.03 -21.80
N ILE A 213 -22.55 -6.99 -21.46
CA ILE A 213 -22.61 -6.43 -20.10
C ILE A 213 -23.07 -7.52 -19.09
N PRO A 214 -24.23 -8.18 -19.26
CA PRO A 214 -24.63 -9.30 -18.41
C PRO A 214 -23.64 -10.47 -18.36
N TRP A 215 -22.95 -10.80 -19.47
CA TRP A 215 -21.97 -11.89 -19.53
C TRP A 215 -20.67 -11.56 -18.78
N CYS A 216 -20.17 -10.33 -18.90
CA CYS A 216 -19.01 -9.85 -18.15
C CYS A 216 -19.29 -9.71 -16.65
N LEU A 217 -20.53 -9.34 -16.27
CA LEU A 217 -20.88 -8.89 -14.91
C LEU A 217 -21.82 -9.85 -14.15
N LYS A 218 -22.02 -11.09 -14.59
CA LYS A 218 -23.01 -12.00 -13.98
C LYS A 218 -22.66 -12.44 -12.55
N SER A 219 -21.39 -12.76 -12.32
CA SER A 219 -20.90 -13.37 -11.08
C SER A 219 -19.48 -12.89 -10.75
N PHE A 220 -19.18 -12.78 -9.45
CA PHE A 220 -17.82 -12.60 -8.97
C PHE A 220 -17.08 -13.94 -9.02
N THR A 221 -16.01 -14.04 -9.83
CA THR A 221 -15.15 -15.23 -9.92
C THR A 221 -13.69 -14.78 -10.15
N PRO A 222 -12.68 -15.66 -10.07
CA PRO A 222 -11.28 -15.28 -10.31
C PRO A 222 -10.99 -14.63 -11.68
N SER A 223 -11.91 -14.74 -12.65
CA SER A 223 -11.80 -14.07 -13.96
C SER A 223 -12.42 -12.67 -14.02
N THR A 224 -13.08 -12.16 -12.97
CA THR A 224 -13.76 -10.85 -12.95
C THR A 224 -12.89 -9.73 -13.54
N ALA A 225 -11.63 -9.60 -13.08
CA ALA A 225 -10.73 -8.55 -13.56
C ALA A 225 -10.43 -8.65 -15.07
N ALA A 226 -10.34 -9.87 -15.63
CA ALA A 226 -10.15 -10.08 -17.06
C ALA A 226 -11.44 -9.83 -17.87
N ARG A 227 -12.60 -10.13 -17.30
CA ARG A 227 -13.91 -9.77 -17.90
C ARG A 227 -14.12 -8.26 -17.93
N LEU A 228 -13.62 -7.53 -16.94
CA LEU A 228 -13.61 -6.05 -16.92
C LEU A 228 -12.58 -5.48 -17.92
N ASP A 229 -11.38 -6.06 -18.02
CA ASP A 229 -10.41 -5.73 -19.09
C ASP A 229 -11.04 -5.84 -20.49
N LEU A 230 -11.82 -6.91 -20.73
CA LEU A 230 -12.53 -7.12 -21.99
C LEU A 230 -13.73 -6.17 -22.19
N LEU A 231 -14.47 -5.87 -21.13
CA LEU A 231 -15.59 -4.93 -21.19
C LEU A 231 -15.12 -3.52 -21.60
N LEU A 232 -13.98 -3.08 -21.06
CA LEU A 232 -13.34 -1.82 -21.45
C LEU A 232 -12.69 -1.89 -22.84
N ALA A 233 -12.13 -3.03 -23.25
CA ALA A 233 -11.60 -3.21 -24.59
C ALA A 233 -12.70 -3.15 -25.67
N LEU A 234 -13.91 -3.63 -25.36
CA LEU A 234 -15.06 -3.63 -26.26
C LEU A 234 -15.81 -2.27 -26.37
N LEU A 235 -15.27 -1.21 -25.77
CA LEU A 235 -15.73 0.15 -25.99
C LEU A 235 -15.30 0.65 -27.38
N ASP A 236 -16.22 1.32 -28.06
CA ASP A 236 -16.11 1.76 -29.46
C ASP A 236 -16.28 3.28 -29.53
N ASP A 237 -15.35 3.97 -30.20
CA ASP A 237 -15.21 5.43 -30.11
C ASP A 237 -16.42 6.22 -30.67
N GLU A 238 -17.32 5.62 -31.47
CA GLU A 238 -18.56 6.28 -31.90
C GLU A 238 -19.66 6.31 -30.83
N CYS A 239 -19.62 5.43 -29.82
CA CYS A 239 -20.71 5.24 -28.85
C CYS A 239 -20.24 4.83 -27.44
N SER A 240 -19.00 5.15 -27.10
CA SER A 240 -18.36 4.82 -25.82
C SER A 240 -19.12 5.41 -24.63
N SER A 241 -19.76 6.57 -24.81
CA SER A 241 -20.57 7.25 -23.78
C SER A 241 -21.84 6.47 -23.45
N GLU A 242 -22.58 6.01 -24.46
CA GLU A 242 -23.77 5.17 -24.29
C GLU A 242 -23.41 3.80 -23.71
N GLN A 243 -22.29 3.21 -24.14
CA GLN A 243 -21.75 1.98 -23.56
C GLN A 243 -21.35 2.16 -22.09
N TRP A 244 -20.67 3.27 -21.73
CA TRP A 244 -20.28 3.57 -20.35
C TRP A 244 -21.50 3.74 -19.45
N ASN A 245 -22.47 4.56 -19.88
CA ASN A 245 -23.75 4.71 -19.19
C ASN A 245 -24.47 3.36 -18.99
N ALA A 246 -24.46 2.49 -20.00
CA ALA A 246 -25.06 1.15 -19.88
C ALA A 246 -24.31 0.26 -18.86
N ILE A 247 -22.97 0.32 -18.80
CA ILE A 247 -22.16 -0.44 -17.82
C ILE A 247 -22.47 0.00 -16.40
N ILE A 248 -22.39 1.31 -16.12
CA ILE A 248 -22.65 1.85 -14.78
C ILE A 248 -24.11 1.63 -14.38
N THR A 249 -25.06 1.88 -15.29
CA THR A 249 -26.49 1.59 -15.07
C THR A 249 -26.72 0.12 -14.71
N TYR A 250 -26.05 -0.84 -15.35
CA TYR A 250 -26.21 -2.27 -15.04
C TYR A 250 -25.62 -2.65 -13.66
N LEU A 251 -24.49 -2.05 -13.28
CA LEU A 251 -23.85 -2.32 -11.99
C LEU A 251 -24.67 -1.78 -10.81
N VAL A 252 -25.17 -0.55 -10.94
CA VAL A 252 -25.93 0.15 -9.90
C VAL A 252 -27.39 -0.32 -9.86
N ASN A 253 -28.12 -0.24 -10.97
CA ASN A 253 -29.56 -0.52 -11.04
C ASN A 253 -29.89 -2.00 -11.27
N ARG A 254 -29.14 -2.91 -10.62
CA ARG A 254 -29.29 -4.36 -10.80
C ARG A 254 -30.63 -4.90 -10.28
N GLU A 255 -31.27 -4.17 -9.35
CA GLU A 255 -32.57 -4.51 -8.77
C GLU A 255 -33.75 -3.98 -9.60
N LYS A 256 -34.20 -4.78 -10.59
CA LYS A 256 -35.57 -4.66 -11.12
C LYS A 256 -36.64 -5.28 -10.19
N VAL A 257 -36.40 -5.25 -8.88
CA VAL A 257 -37.38 -5.59 -7.81
C VAL A 257 -37.11 -4.70 -6.59
N GLY A 258 -37.76 -3.53 -6.52
CA GLY A 258 -37.89 -2.75 -5.28
C GLY A 258 -36.64 -2.04 -4.77
N PHE A 259 -36.25 -0.93 -5.42
CA PHE A 259 -35.15 -0.05 -5.01
C PHE A 259 -35.28 0.37 -3.53
N ASN A 260 -34.30 -0.03 -2.72
CA ASN A 260 -34.20 0.36 -1.31
C ASN A 260 -32.76 0.82 -1.02
N PRO A 261 -32.48 2.15 -0.92
CA PRO A 261 -31.14 2.72 -1.05
C PRO A 261 -30.19 2.50 0.15
N GLY A 262 -30.36 1.42 0.91
CA GLY A 262 -29.52 1.09 2.07
C GLY A 262 -28.39 0.09 1.80
N THR A 263 -28.53 -0.78 0.80
CA THR A 263 -27.63 -1.94 0.64
C THR A 263 -27.40 -2.37 -0.81
N MET A 264 -26.50 -1.69 -1.54
CA MET A 264 -25.73 -2.39 -2.59
C MET A 264 -24.98 -3.57 -1.97
N ASP A 265 -24.75 -4.65 -2.71
CA ASP A 265 -23.99 -5.82 -2.21
C ASP A 265 -22.48 -5.53 -2.13
N GLY A 266 -21.76 -6.17 -1.20
CA GLY A 266 -20.31 -6.02 -1.05
C GLY A 266 -19.54 -6.49 -2.28
N ASP A 267 -20.06 -7.52 -2.96
CA ASP A 267 -19.56 -7.99 -4.25
C ASP A 267 -19.73 -6.91 -5.36
N GLN A 268 -20.79 -6.09 -5.31
CA GLN A 268 -21.01 -5.03 -6.31
C GLN A 268 -20.02 -3.88 -6.14
N ILE A 269 -19.80 -3.39 -4.92
CA ILE A 269 -18.78 -2.37 -4.65
C ILE A 269 -17.37 -2.89 -4.98
N SER A 270 -17.10 -4.18 -4.71
CA SER A 270 -15.84 -4.83 -5.10
C SER A 270 -15.65 -4.90 -6.62
N VAL A 271 -16.71 -5.14 -7.40
CA VAL A 271 -16.66 -5.09 -8.87
C VAL A 271 -16.48 -3.66 -9.40
N LEU A 272 -17.16 -2.67 -8.79
CA LEU A 272 -17.00 -1.26 -9.12
C LEU A 272 -15.58 -0.75 -8.83
N ALA A 273 -15.00 -1.10 -7.68
CA ALA A 273 -13.62 -0.77 -7.34
C ALA A 273 -12.64 -1.28 -8.42
N ILE A 274 -12.73 -2.57 -8.78
CA ILE A 274 -11.87 -3.16 -9.82
C ILE A 274 -12.13 -2.49 -11.19
N LEU A 275 -13.38 -2.15 -11.54
CA LEU A 275 -13.66 -1.44 -12.79
C LEU A 275 -12.99 -0.06 -12.81
N MET A 276 -13.10 0.72 -11.74
CA MET A 276 -12.53 2.08 -11.68
C MET A 276 -11.00 2.06 -11.59
N GLU A 277 -10.40 1.08 -10.91
CA GLU A 277 -8.95 0.81 -10.95
C GLU A 277 -8.46 0.57 -12.40
N LYS A 278 -9.23 -0.19 -13.19
CA LYS A 278 -8.93 -0.46 -14.60
C LYS A 278 -9.13 0.75 -15.51
N VAL A 279 -10.15 1.58 -15.25
CA VAL A 279 -10.37 2.85 -15.96
C VAL A 279 -9.25 3.85 -15.67
N ARG A 280 -8.80 3.96 -14.41
CA ARG A 280 -7.66 4.79 -14.00
C ARG A 280 -6.37 4.38 -14.71
N GLU A 281 -6.07 3.08 -14.73
CA GLU A 281 -4.89 2.53 -15.40
C GLU A 281 -4.93 2.70 -16.94
N ARG A 282 -6.12 2.64 -17.56
CA ARG A 282 -6.28 2.99 -18.99
C ARG A 282 -6.03 4.48 -19.24
N THR A 283 -6.58 5.35 -18.39
CA THR A 283 -6.46 6.81 -18.50
C THR A 283 -5.00 7.25 -18.35
N ARG A 284 -4.27 6.75 -17.33
CA ARG A 284 -2.83 6.99 -17.15
C ARG A 284 -2.01 6.58 -18.38
N LYS A 285 -2.34 5.46 -19.02
CA LYS A 285 -1.68 5.02 -20.27
C LYS A 285 -2.01 5.89 -21.48
N SER A 286 -3.21 6.47 -21.54
CA SER A 286 -3.59 7.38 -22.63
C SER A 286 -2.93 8.76 -22.49
N ILE A 287 -2.71 9.25 -21.25
CA ILE A 287 -1.98 10.52 -21.01
C ILE A 287 -0.51 10.39 -21.43
N ASN A 288 0.12 9.24 -21.16
CA ASN A 288 1.52 8.99 -21.48
C ASN A 288 1.77 8.48 -22.93
N GLY A 289 0.76 8.52 -23.80
CA GLY A 289 0.85 8.12 -25.20
C GLY A 289 0.14 9.12 -26.12
N SER A 290 0.52 9.20 -27.39
CA SER A 290 -0.06 10.16 -28.34
C SER A 290 -1.43 9.70 -28.89
N GLY A 291 -2.36 9.30 -28.01
CA GLY A 291 -3.67 8.73 -28.35
C GLY A 291 -4.83 9.61 -27.88
N SER A 292 -5.66 10.07 -28.83
CA SER A 292 -6.64 11.15 -28.64
C SER A 292 -8.00 10.68 -28.10
N CYS A 293 -8.05 10.00 -26.95
CA CYS A 293 -9.29 9.53 -26.33
C CYS A 293 -9.50 10.13 -24.93
N GLU A 294 -9.92 11.41 -24.88
CA GLU A 294 -10.47 12.03 -23.66
C GLU A 294 -11.92 11.60 -23.43
N SER A 295 -12.13 10.29 -23.22
CA SER A 295 -13.42 9.75 -22.83
C SER A 295 -13.78 10.23 -21.42
N ASN A 296 -14.80 11.08 -21.28
CA ASN A 296 -15.26 11.52 -19.97
C ASN A 296 -15.89 10.36 -19.19
N TRP A 297 -15.20 9.88 -18.16
CA TRP A 297 -15.65 8.78 -17.30
C TRP A 297 -16.58 9.23 -16.15
N GLN A 298 -16.77 10.53 -15.94
CA GLN A 298 -17.66 11.05 -14.89
C GLN A 298 -19.12 10.62 -15.14
N HIS A 299 -19.84 10.29 -14.07
CA HIS A 299 -21.20 9.74 -14.18
C HIS A 299 -22.01 10.00 -12.90
N GLU A 300 -23.26 10.48 -13.02
CA GLU A 300 -24.12 10.81 -11.87
C GLU A 300 -24.35 9.61 -10.92
N LEU A 301 -24.58 8.42 -11.46
CA LEU A 301 -24.66 7.20 -10.65
C LEU A 301 -23.36 6.84 -9.90
N LEU A 302 -22.18 7.29 -10.35
CA LEU A 302 -20.93 7.13 -9.58
C LEU A 302 -20.85 8.14 -8.44
N ASP A 303 -21.32 9.38 -8.66
CA ASP A 303 -21.46 10.38 -7.60
C ASP A 303 -22.40 9.88 -6.49
N LEU A 304 -23.57 9.34 -6.85
CA LEU A 304 -24.52 8.77 -5.88
C LEU A 304 -23.91 7.61 -5.08
N VAL A 305 -23.28 6.64 -5.76
CA VAL A 305 -22.64 5.51 -5.05
C VAL A 305 -21.47 5.97 -4.19
N ALA A 306 -20.71 6.99 -4.58
CA ALA A 306 -19.66 7.57 -3.72
C ALA A 306 -20.25 8.25 -2.47
N ILE A 307 -21.37 8.96 -2.59
CA ILE A 307 -22.09 9.56 -1.46
C ILE A 307 -22.62 8.49 -0.50
N ASP A 308 -23.21 7.41 -1.02
CA ASP A 308 -23.78 6.34 -0.19
C ASP A 308 -22.68 5.50 0.48
N VAL A 309 -21.63 5.14 -0.27
CA VAL A 309 -20.47 4.39 0.26
C VAL A 309 -19.69 5.22 1.28
N VAL A 310 -19.50 6.53 1.06
CA VAL A 310 -18.80 7.35 2.05
C VAL A 310 -19.64 7.56 3.31
N LYS A 311 -20.98 7.70 3.23
CA LYS A 311 -21.85 7.82 4.42
C LYS A 311 -22.02 6.52 5.21
N ALA A 312 -21.98 5.37 4.54
CA ALA A 312 -22.19 4.08 5.19
C ALA A 312 -21.12 3.75 6.23
N SER A 313 -21.46 2.95 7.24
CA SER A 313 -20.46 2.27 8.07
C SER A 313 -19.62 1.34 7.19
N PRO A 314 -18.28 1.35 7.31
CA PRO A 314 -17.40 0.51 6.50
C PRO A 314 -17.73 -0.98 6.72
N ARG A 315 -17.72 -1.73 5.63
CA ARG A 315 -17.99 -3.17 5.64
C ARG A 315 -16.74 -3.94 6.07
N LEU A 316 -16.90 -5.25 6.26
CA LEU A 316 -15.82 -6.14 6.67
C LEU A 316 -14.85 -6.42 5.49
N GLY A 317 -14.07 -5.41 5.10
CA GLY A 317 -13.07 -5.46 4.04
C GLY A 317 -12.92 -4.13 3.27
N ASN A 318 -11.73 -3.85 2.74
CA ASN A 318 -11.38 -2.56 2.14
C ASN A 318 -11.99 -2.33 0.72
N SER A 319 -13.11 -2.96 0.36
CA SER A 319 -13.81 -2.75 -0.92
C SER A 319 -14.24 -1.29 -1.09
N ASP A 320 -14.76 -0.73 0.00
CA ASP A 320 -15.44 0.55 0.04
C ASP A 320 -14.41 1.69 -0.09
N ALA A 321 -13.27 1.55 0.62
CA ALA A 321 -12.12 2.43 0.48
C ALA A 321 -11.49 2.35 -0.91
N ARG A 322 -11.26 1.13 -1.44
CA ARG A 322 -10.70 0.95 -2.80
C ARG A 322 -11.59 1.56 -3.87
N PHE A 323 -12.92 1.45 -3.75
CA PHE A 323 -13.84 2.13 -4.66
C PHE A 323 -13.65 3.65 -4.60
N LEU A 324 -13.68 4.25 -3.41
CA LEU A 324 -13.51 5.70 -3.24
C LEU A 324 -12.15 6.20 -3.75
N CYS A 325 -11.04 5.55 -3.40
CA CYS A 325 -9.71 5.88 -3.94
C CYS A 325 -9.66 5.72 -5.47
N ALA A 326 -10.31 4.71 -6.04
CA ALA A 326 -10.33 4.50 -7.48
C ALA A 326 -11.13 5.57 -8.25
N VAL A 327 -12.24 6.09 -7.68
CA VAL A 327 -13.01 7.19 -8.29
C VAL A 327 -12.36 8.56 -8.05
N VAL A 328 -11.83 8.82 -6.86
CA VAL A 328 -11.16 10.09 -6.52
C VAL A 328 -9.81 10.22 -7.25
N GLY A 329 -8.95 9.21 -7.15
CA GLY A 329 -7.55 9.30 -7.57
C GLY A 329 -6.67 9.98 -6.54
N GLY A 330 -5.47 10.38 -6.95
CA GLY A 330 -4.54 11.11 -6.08
C GLY A 330 -3.63 10.23 -5.23
N GLU A 331 -3.38 8.98 -5.66
CA GLU A 331 -2.37 8.09 -5.05
C GLU A 331 -0.93 8.61 -5.30
N PHE A 332 -0.72 9.30 -6.44
CA PHE A 332 0.56 9.86 -6.88
C PHE A 332 0.35 11.28 -7.47
N GLU A 333 1.40 12.09 -7.53
CA GLU A 333 1.35 13.51 -7.97
C GLU A 333 0.84 13.71 -9.42
N ASP A 334 1.03 12.70 -10.27
CA ASP A 334 0.55 12.66 -11.66
C ASP A 334 -0.92 12.19 -11.79
N ASP A 335 -1.53 11.65 -10.73
CA ASP A 335 -2.86 11.03 -10.76
C ASP A 335 -4.03 12.04 -10.67
N ARG A 336 -3.96 13.09 -11.48
CA ARG A 336 -4.79 14.31 -11.36
C ARG A 336 -6.23 14.16 -11.86
N VAL A 337 -6.67 12.96 -12.22
CA VAL A 337 -7.99 12.70 -12.82
C VAL A 337 -8.96 12.16 -11.78
N CYS A 338 -9.98 12.95 -11.44
CA CYS A 338 -11.11 12.54 -10.60
C CYS A 338 -12.33 12.19 -11.48
N PHE A 339 -12.95 11.04 -11.20
CA PHE A 339 -14.13 10.53 -11.90
C PHE A 339 -15.46 10.90 -11.21
N LEU A 340 -15.39 11.69 -10.13
CA LEU A 340 -16.54 12.29 -9.45
C LEU A 340 -16.69 13.77 -9.85
N SER A 341 -17.88 14.34 -9.66
CA SER A 341 -18.05 15.79 -9.76
C SER A 341 -17.42 16.49 -8.55
N ARG A 342 -17.05 17.78 -8.71
CA ARG A 342 -16.37 18.57 -7.66
C ARG A 342 -17.17 18.59 -6.35
N ASN A 343 -18.50 18.67 -6.42
CA ASN A 343 -19.36 18.73 -5.23
C ASN A 343 -19.27 17.42 -4.43
N THR A 344 -19.29 16.26 -5.12
CA THR A 344 -19.11 14.96 -4.48
C THR A 344 -17.70 14.79 -3.92
N LEU A 345 -16.68 15.22 -4.66
CA LEU A 345 -15.29 15.18 -4.21
C LEU A 345 -15.08 15.94 -2.89
N ILE A 346 -15.67 17.14 -2.79
CA ILE A 346 -15.69 17.93 -1.55
C ILE A 346 -16.42 17.16 -0.45
N PHE A 347 -17.64 16.66 -0.73
CA PHE A 347 -18.43 15.92 0.26
C PHE A 347 -17.73 14.66 0.79
N VAL A 348 -17.00 13.92 -0.06
CA VAL A 348 -16.18 12.76 0.35
C VAL A 348 -15.09 13.20 1.34
N PHE A 349 -14.39 14.31 1.06
CA PHE A 349 -13.38 14.83 1.97
C PHE A 349 -13.96 15.46 3.25
N GLU A 350 -15.18 16.02 3.22
CA GLU A 350 -15.90 16.42 4.43
C GLU A 350 -16.22 15.23 5.34
N GLU A 351 -16.66 14.09 4.79
CA GLU A 351 -16.94 12.89 5.57
C GLU A 351 -15.64 12.26 6.13
N VAL A 352 -14.54 12.32 5.38
CA VAL A 352 -13.18 11.98 5.87
C VAL A 352 -12.82 12.86 7.07
N LEU A 353 -12.94 14.19 6.96
CA LEU A 353 -12.66 15.10 8.05
C LEU A 353 -13.55 14.82 9.27
N ARG A 354 -14.86 14.64 9.06
CA ARG A 354 -15.86 14.37 10.11
C ARG A 354 -15.51 13.15 10.93
N ARG A 355 -15.12 12.05 10.28
CA ARG A 355 -14.71 10.80 10.95
C ARG A 355 -13.45 10.96 11.79
N LEU A 356 -12.44 11.65 11.27
CA LEU A 356 -11.20 11.92 11.99
C LEU A 356 -11.45 12.87 13.18
N MET A 357 -12.33 13.86 13.02
CA MET A 357 -12.80 14.73 14.10
C MET A 357 -13.56 13.95 15.19
N THR A 358 -14.47 13.03 14.83
CA THR A 358 -15.13 12.14 15.81
C THR A 358 -14.10 11.29 16.57
N PHE A 359 -13.03 10.84 15.92
CA PHE A 359 -11.92 10.14 16.58
C PHE A 359 -11.16 11.04 17.57
N MET A 360 -10.99 12.34 17.31
CA MET A 360 -10.42 13.30 18.26
C MET A 360 -11.31 13.53 19.48
N VAL A 361 -12.63 13.69 19.28
CA VAL A 361 -13.61 13.88 20.38
C VAL A 361 -13.53 12.76 21.42
N ASP A 362 -13.34 11.52 20.97
CA ASP A 362 -13.22 10.35 21.83
C ASP A 362 -11.83 10.17 22.47
N SER A 363 -10.88 11.11 22.31
CA SER A 363 -9.57 10.99 22.96
C SER A 363 -9.68 10.96 24.49
N PRO A 364 -8.88 10.11 25.19
CA PRO A 364 -8.76 10.16 26.64
C PRO A 364 -7.97 11.37 27.15
N PHE A 365 -7.38 12.19 26.26
CA PHE A 365 -6.60 13.37 26.64
C PHE A 365 -7.40 14.65 26.45
N ALA A 366 -7.67 15.37 27.55
CA ALA A 366 -8.41 16.65 27.52
C ALA A 366 -7.82 17.66 26.53
N TRP A 367 -6.49 17.76 26.42
CA TRP A 367 -5.81 18.67 25.49
C TRP A 367 -6.18 18.41 24.02
N VAL A 368 -6.49 17.17 23.63
CA VAL A 368 -6.97 16.84 22.27
C VAL A 368 -8.40 17.36 22.06
N GLN A 369 -9.25 17.29 23.09
CA GLN A 369 -10.65 17.75 23.06
C GLN A 369 -10.77 19.28 23.04
N ASP A 370 -9.88 19.98 23.76
CA ASP A 370 -9.83 21.45 23.76
C ASP A 370 -9.23 21.98 22.44
N VAL A 371 -8.18 21.35 21.92
CA VAL A 371 -7.65 21.66 20.57
C VAL A 371 -8.69 21.36 19.48
N PHE A 372 -9.43 20.26 19.58
CA PHE A 372 -10.58 19.98 18.71
C PHE A 372 -11.61 21.12 18.76
N SER A 373 -11.91 21.64 19.96
CA SER A 373 -12.83 22.76 20.14
C SER A 373 -12.30 24.05 19.50
N LEU A 374 -10.99 24.29 19.56
CA LEU A 374 -10.31 25.38 18.85
C LEU A 374 -10.35 25.20 17.32
N LEU A 375 -10.21 23.99 16.79
CA LEU A 375 -10.27 23.73 15.34
C LEU A 375 -11.64 24.06 14.74
N ILE A 376 -12.72 23.74 15.47
CA ILE A 376 -14.10 23.93 15.00
C ILE A 376 -14.59 25.38 15.20
N SER A 377 -14.11 26.08 16.22
CA SER A 377 -14.54 27.44 16.56
C SER A 377 -14.39 28.41 15.37
N GLY A 378 -15.54 28.85 14.83
CA GLY A 378 -15.59 29.82 13.73
C GLY A 378 -15.41 29.25 12.31
N ARG A 379 -15.39 27.91 12.13
CA ARG A 379 -15.38 27.26 10.81
C ARG A 379 -16.75 26.71 10.42
N ASN A 380 -16.94 26.41 9.14
CA ASN A 380 -18.19 25.86 8.58
C ASN A 380 -18.65 24.50 9.17
N TYR A 381 -17.83 23.86 10.00
CA TYR A 381 -18.08 22.53 10.58
C TYR A 381 -18.69 22.57 11.99
N SER A 382 -18.99 23.75 12.54
CA SER A 382 -19.54 23.93 13.89
C SER A 382 -20.92 23.34 14.14
N GLU A 383 -21.66 22.98 13.09
CA GLU A 383 -22.99 22.35 13.18
C GLU A 383 -22.95 20.81 13.08
N TRP A 384 -21.77 20.21 12.90
CA TRP A 384 -21.64 18.76 12.74
C TRP A 384 -21.93 18.00 14.06
N ARG A 385 -22.84 17.03 13.99
CA ARG A 385 -23.08 16.08 15.08
C ARG A 385 -22.01 14.99 15.09
N LEU A 386 -21.08 15.11 16.01
CA LEU A 386 -19.95 14.20 16.18
C LEU A 386 -20.22 13.24 17.34
N GLU A 387 -21.14 12.30 17.10
CA GLU A 387 -21.57 11.30 18.08
C GLU A 387 -20.63 10.08 18.09
N SER A 388 -20.24 9.60 19.28
CA SER A 388 -19.38 8.42 19.43
C SER A 388 -20.13 7.14 19.05
N SER A 389 -19.58 6.35 18.12
CA SER A 389 -20.17 5.10 17.64
C SER A 389 -19.37 3.86 18.10
N SER A 390 -20.02 2.69 18.11
CA SER A 390 -19.36 1.42 18.44
C SER A 390 -18.22 1.03 17.49
N ASN A 391 -18.21 1.60 16.29
CA ASN A 391 -17.29 1.30 15.19
C ASN A 391 -16.35 2.49 14.91
N LEU A 392 -16.09 3.32 15.91
CA LEU A 392 -15.30 4.56 15.80
C LEU A 392 -13.90 4.31 15.21
N LEU A 393 -13.24 3.22 15.59
CA LEU A 393 -11.95 2.84 15.02
C LEU A 393 -12.07 2.43 13.54
N ASP A 394 -13.07 1.65 13.16
CA ASP A 394 -13.26 1.23 11.77
C ASP A 394 -13.57 2.43 10.86
N MET A 395 -14.40 3.36 11.34
CA MET A 395 -14.71 4.62 10.68
C MET A 395 -13.47 5.51 10.51
N ALA A 396 -12.60 5.57 11.51
CA ALA A 396 -11.35 6.33 11.45
C ALA A 396 -10.35 5.69 10.46
N HIS A 397 -10.17 4.37 10.50
CA HIS A 397 -9.33 3.63 9.53
C HIS A 397 -9.87 3.80 8.10
N PHE A 398 -11.19 3.76 7.89
CA PHE A 398 -11.80 3.99 6.57
C PHE A 398 -11.49 5.39 6.02
N ALA A 399 -11.58 6.43 6.86
CA ALA A 399 -11.18 7.78 6.46
C ALA A 399 -9.67 7.89 6.14
N LEU A 400 -8.83 7.20 6.89
CA LEU A 400 -7.38 7.15 6.69
C LEU A 400 -6.98 6.34 5.44
N ASP A 401 -7.68 5.25 5.13
CA ASP A 401 -7.49 4.47 3.88
C ASP A 401 -7.83 5.33 2.65
N ILE A 402 -8.92 6.11 2.71
CA ILE A 402 -9.27 7.07 1.67
C ILE A 402 -8.13 8.08 1.48
N LEU A 403 -7.63 8.70 2.56
CA LEU A 403 -6.50 9.64 2.48
C LEU A 403 -5.22 8.99 1.93
N ASN A 404 -4.88 7.78 2.35
CA ASN A 404 -3.71 7.06 1.88
C ASN A 404 -3.72 6.84 0.36
N GLY A 405 -4.90 6.60 -0.23
CA GLY A 405 -5.06 6.44 -1.68
C GLY A 405 -5.41 7.72 -2.45
N SER A 406 -5.54 8.88 -1.79
CA SER A 406 -6.04 10.10 -2.45
C SER A 406 -5.46 11.45 -2.00
N TYR A 407 -4.46 11.50 -1.12
CA TYR A 407 -3.99 12.79 -0.56
C TYR A 407 -3.48 13.81 -1.60
N PHE A 408 -2.99 13.39 -2.78
CA PHE A 408 -2.64 14.35 -3.84
C PHE A 408 -3.87 15.07 -4.42
N CYS A 409 -5.08 14.51 -4.32
CA CYS A 409 -6.32 15.19 -4.72
C CYS A 409 -6.70 16.36 -3.80
N LEU A 410 -6.11 16.51 -2.60
CA LEU A 410 -6.29 17.71 -1.78
C LEU A 410 -5.84 18.99 -2.52
N ASN A 411 -4.85 18.90 -3.41
CA ASN A 411 -4.46 20.01 -4.30
C ASN A 411 -5.58 20.41 -5.28
N THR A 412 -6.46 19.47 -5.68
CA THR A 412 -7.56 19.75 -6.63
C THR A 412 -8.75 20.46 -5.97
N ILE A 413 -8.82 20.44 -4.63
CA ILE A 413 -9.85 21.12 -3.83
C ILE A 413 -9.28 22.26 -2.98
N GLU A 414 -8.09 22.80 -3.28
CA GLU A 414 -7.44 23.84 -2.46
C GLU A 414 -8.33 25.09 -2.25
N ALA A 415 -9.20 25.39 -3.22
CA ALA A 415 -10.19 26.47 -3.10
C ALA A 415 -11.06 26.33 -1.83
N GLU A 416 -11.37 25.10 -1.40
CA GLU A 416 -12.04 24.80 -0.13
C GLU A 416 -11.01 24.78 1.02
N SER A 417 -10.28 25.88 1.19
CA SER A 417 -9.06 25.90 2.01
C SER A 417 -9.28 25.52 3.48
N GLU A 418 -10.45 25.77 4.05
CA GLU A 418 -10.84 25.29 5.39
C GLU A 418 -10.87 23.77 5.51
N LEU A 419 -11.32 23.06 4.46
CA LEU A 419 -11.44 21.61 4.44
C LEU A 419 -10.06 20.95 4.44
N VAL A 420 -9.19 21.40 3.53
CA VAL A 420 -7.81 20.90 3.40
C VAL A 420 -7.01 21.21 4.68
N GLN A 421 -7.16 22.41 5.25
CA GLN A 421 -6.56 22.76 6.54
C GLN A 421 -7.09 21.90 7.68
N GLY A 422 -8.40 21.65 7.75
CA GLY A 422 -9.01 20.83 8.80
C GLY A 422 -8.50 19.39 8.78
N ILE A 423 -8.41 18.78 7.60
CA ILE A 423 -7.87 17.42 7.40
C ILE A 423 -6.41 17.37 7.85
N LEU A 424 -5.57 18.27 7.36
CA LEU A 424 -4.14 18.26 7.67
C LEU A 424 -3.88 18.57 9.15
N ALA A 425 -4.58 19.54 9.74
CA ALA A 425 -4.45 19.84 11.17
C ALA A 425 -4.83 18.64 12.04
N THR A 426 -5.96 18.01 11.75
CA THR A 426 -6.43 16.79 12.44
C THR A 426 -5.41 15.66 12.38
N ILE A 427 -4.80 15.42 11.21
CA ILE A 427 -3.73 14.41 11.04
C ILE A 427 -2.50 14.73 11.91
N PHE A 428 -2.06 16.00 11.95
CA PHE A 428 -0.93 16.42 12.79
C PHE A 428 -1.23 16.29 14.29
N ILE A 429 -2.45 16.57 14.73
CA ILE A 429 -2.81 16.51 16.16
C ILE A 429 -2.95 15.06 16.64
N ILE A 430 -3.39 14.13 15.78
CA ILE A 430 -3.39 12.68 16.09
C ILE A 430 -1.95 12.09 16.05
N ASP A 431 -1.08 12.61 15.17
CA ASP A 431 0.37 12.33 15.18
C ASP A 431 1.06 12.82 16.48
N TRP A 432 0.59 13.94 17.06
CA TRP A 432 1.01 14.40 18.38
C TRP A 432 0.43 13.55 19.52
N GLU A 433 -0.81 13.06 19.41
CA GLU A 433 -1.39 12.08 20.36
C GLU A 433 -0.55 10.79 20.38
N PHE A 434 -0.18 10.25 19.22
CA PHE A 434 0.75 9.11 19.09
C PHE A 434 2.10 9.39 19.77
N SER A 435 2.71 10.52 19.42
CA SER A 435 4.02 10.94 19.94
C SER A 435 4.02 11.04 21.47
N TRP A 436 2.95 11.57 22.05
CA TRP A 436 2.81 11.70 23.51
C TRP A 436 2.61 10.36 24.22
N ILE A 437 1.79 9.46 23.67
CA ILE A 437 1.56 8.12 24.25
C ILE A 437 2.89 7.38 24.44
N ASN A 438 3.75 7.40 23.41
CA ASN A 438 5.06 6.73 23.41
C ASN A 438 6.08 7.35 24.39
N VAL A 439 5.83 8.56 24.90
CA VAL A 439 6.70 9.26 25.88
C VAL A 439 6.14 9.16 27.32
N SER A 440 4.86 8.76 27.46
CA SER A 440 4.11 8.77 28.73
C SER A 440 3.93 7.39 29.39
N GLU A 441 4.75 6.39 29.02
CA GLU A 441 4.61 4.97 29.42
C GLU A 441 4.39 4.72 30.93
N HIS A 442 4.89 5.59 31.82
CA HIS A 442 4.82 5.45 33.28
C HIS A 442 3.66 6.21 33.98
N LYS A 443 2.68 6.77 33.24
CA LYS A 443 1.59 7.59 33.84
C LYS A 443 0.16 7.25 33.38
N LEU A 444 -0.04 6.19 32.60
CA LEU A 444 -1.31 5.96 31.88
C LEU A 444 -2.31 5.03 32.59
N ASP A 445 -2.03 4.62 33.84
CA ASP A 445 -2.71 3.54 34.57
C ASP A 445 -4.26 3.56 34.56
N GLU A 446 -4.89 4.72 34.70
CA GLU A 446 -6.36 4.82 34.71
C GLU A 446 -7.01 4.70 33.30
N HIS A 447 -6.23 4.80 32.22
CA HIS A 447 -6.73 4.87 30.84
C HIS A 447 -6.09 3.88 29.86
N ILE A 448 -5.17 3.00 30.31
CA ILE A 448 -4.42 2.04 29.47
C ILE A 448 -5.31 1.37 28.41
N GLY A 449 -6.46 0.81 28.80
CA GLY A 449 -7.34 0.06 27.88
C GLY A 449 -7.92 0.89 26.71
N LYS A 450 -8.17 2.19 26.89
CA LYS A 450 -8.65 3.07 25.81
C LYS A 450 -7.50 3.63 24.97
N VAL A 451 -6.35 3.87 25.60
CA VAL A 451 -5.13 4.31 24.90
C VAL A 451 -4.60 3.19 24.00
N GLN A 452 -4.56 1.95 24.50
CA GLN A 452 -4.03 0.80 23.76
C GLN A 452 -4.91 0.40 22.56
N SER A 453 -6.22 0.64 22.59
CA SER A 453 -7.09 0.41 21.42
C SER A 453 -7.00 1.51 20.35
N ARG A 454 -6.68 2.76 20.76
CA ARG A 454 -6.38 3.88 19.84
C ARG A 454 -5.00 3.75 19.19
N LEU A 455 -4.01 3.20 19.90
CA LEU A 455 -2.59 3.22 19.52
C LEU A 455 -2.33 2.77 18.07
N THR A 456 -2.92 1.65 17.62
CA THR A 456 -2.74 1.13 16.25
C THR A 456 -3.21 2.12 15.17
N PHE A 457 -4.30 2.87 15.44
CA PHE A 457 -4.77 3.90 14.51
C PHE A 457 -3.84 5.12 14.54
N CYS A 458 -3.43 5.56 15.72
CA CYS A 458 -2.51 6.70 15.86
C CYS A 458 -1.14 6.41 15.22
N GLU A 459 -0.66 5.16 15.28
CA GLU A 459 0.53 4.67 14.56
C GLU A 459 0.33 4.72 13.04
N ALA A 460 -0.85 4.30 12.54
CA ALA A 460 -1.18 4.39 11.12
C ALA A 460 -1.26 5.85 10.63
N VAL A 461 -1.78 6.77 11.46
CA VAL A 461 -1.78 8.21 11.18
C VAL A 461 -0.36 8.78 11.18
N HIS A 462 0.50 8.40 12.14
CA HIS A 462 1.92 8.76 12.13
C HIS A 462 2.61 8.29 10.84
N ALA A 463 2.40 7.03 10.45
CA ALA A 463 2.93 6.48 9.20
C ALA A 463 2.41 7.20 7.94
N PHE A 464 1.18 7.69 7.94
CA PHE A 464 0.64 8.53 6.87
C PHE A 464 1.24 9.95 6.90
N ARG A 465 1.33 10.58 8.07
CA ARG A 465 1.95 11.90 8.29
C ARG A 465 3.41 11.91 7.81
N CYS A 466 4.14 10.80 7.97
CA CYS A 466 5.50 10.64 7.44
C CYS A 466 5.59 10.48 5.91
N LYS A 467 4.47 10.25 5.19
CA LYS A 467 4.42 10.31 3.72
C LYS A 467 4.22 11.74 3.20
N ILE A 468 3.62 12.62 4.00
CA ILE A 468 3.43 14.03 3.64
C ILE A 468 4.82 14.67 3.53
N THR A 469 5.09 15.31 2.40
CA THR A 469 6.39 15.96 2.13
C THR A 469 6.28 17.48 2.15
N ASP A 470 7.41 18.14 2.43
CA ASP A 470 7.59 19.58 2.24
C ASP A 470 7.27 20.02 0.79
N GLN A 471 7.64 19.21 -0.22
CA GLN A 471 7.26 19.45 -1.62
C GLN A 471 5.73 19.47 -1.82
N PHE A 472 5.00 18.55 -1.20
CA PHE A 472 3.54 18.52 -1.24
C PHE A 472 2.91 19.71 -0.48
N LEU A 473 3.45 20.12 0.67
CA LEU A 473 2.98 21.36 1.31
C LEU A 473 3.29 22.62 0.50
N LYS A 474 4.35 22.59 -0.32
CA LYS A 474 4.73 23.66 -1.24
C LYS A 474 3.92 23.69 -2.53
N SER A 475 3.08 22.69 -2.84
CA SER A 475 2.11 22.79 -3.94
C SER A 475 0.84 23.56 -3.56
N PHE A 476 0.57 23.76 -2.26
CA PHE A 476 -0.49 24.66 -1.80
C PHE A 476 -0.05 26.14 -1.85
N GLY A 477 -1.02 27.02 -2.10
CA GLY A 477 -0.85 28.47 -2.03
C GLY A 477 -0.37 28.95 -0.66
N VAL A 478 0.42 30.04 -0.67
CA VAL A 478 1.11 30.60 0.50
C VAL A 478 0.15 30.91 1.66
N ASN A 479 -1.08 31.37 1.37
CA ASN A 479 -2.09 31.66 2.39
C ASN A 479 -2.62 30.39 3.06
N SER A 480 -2.90 29.35 2.27
CA SER A 480 -3.35 28.03 2.73
C SER A 480 -2.30 27.39 3.66
N ARG A 481 -1.03 27.42 3.23
CA ARG A 481 0.13 26.97 4.02
C ARG A 481 0.28 27.75 5.34
N LYS A 482 0.19 29.07 5.31
CA LYS A 482 0.31 29.93 6.51
C LYS A 482 -0.84 29.74 7.49
N SER A 483 -2.08 29.68 7.01
CA SER A 483 -3.26 29.45 7.85
C SER A 483 -3.21 28.09 8.57
N LEU A 484 -2.72 27.04 7.90
CA LEU A 484 -2.47 25.75 8.53
C LEU A 484 -1.38 25.82 9.61
N ALA A 485 -0.25 26.46 9.32
CA ALA A 485 0.84 26.63 10.28
C ALA A 485 0.40 27.45 11.52
N THR A 486 -0.34 28.54 11.31
CA THR A 486 -1.02 29.30 12.36
C THR A 486 -1.96 28.43 13.19
N THR A 487 -2.78 27.59 12.54
CA THR A 487 -3.71 26.68 13.23
C THR A 487 -2.94 25.72 14.13
N LEU A 488 -1.85 25.10 13.64
CA LEU A 488 -1.01 24.18 14.41
C LEU A 488 -0.29 24.88 15.58
N ILE A 489 0.31 26.05 15.34
CA ILE A 489 0.96 26.86 16.39
C ILE A 489 -0.03 27.25 17.49
N GLN A 490 -1.25 27.67 17.11
CA GLN A 490 -2.28 28.04 18.08
C GLN A 490 -2.83 26.82 18.83
N SER A 491 -2.86 25.63 18.22
CA SER A 491 -3.11 24.37 18.92
C SER A 491 -2.03 24.09 19.97
N ILE A 492 -0.74 24.20 19.65
CA ILE A 492 0.34 24.00 20.64
C ILE A 492 0.29 25.06 21.75
N LYS A 493 -0.03 26.32 21.41
CA LYS A 493 -0.25 27.40 22.39
C LYS A 493 -1.40 27.06 23.36
N CYS A 494 -2.50 26.53 22.85
CA CYS A 494 -3.62 26.04 23.65
C CYS A 494 -3.17 24.89 24.57
N ILE A 495 -2.49 23.87 24.04
CA ILE A 495 -1.99 22.72 24.80
C ILE A 495 -1.06 23.14 25.95
N ALA A 496 -0.21 24.15 25.75
CA ALA A 496 0.93 24.40 26.63
C ALA A 496 0.81 25.65 27.53
N PHE A 497 -0.22 26.49 27.34
CA PHE A 497 -0.50 27.64 28.22
C PHE A 497 -1.91 27.60 28.86
N VAL A 498 -2.77 26.64 28.52
CA VAL A 498 -3.97 26.32 29.32
C VAL A 498 -3.57 25.45 30.52
N ASP A 499 -4.34 25.55 31.60
CA ASP A 499 -4.03 25.06 32.97
C ASP A 499 -4.11 23.52 33.14
N TYR A 500 -3.48 22.77 32.24
CA TYR A 500 -3.36 21.32 32.35
C TYR A 500 -2.28 20.93 33.34
N ARG A 501 -2.59 19.92 34.16
CA ARG A 501 -1.65 19.34 35.13
C ARG A 501 -0.59 18.42 34.50
N PHE A 502 -0.10 18.76 33.30
CA PHE A 502 1.04 18.11 32.64
C PHE A 502 2.36 18.75 33.10
N ASP A 503 2.50 18.91 34.42
CA ASP A 503 3.66 19.44 35.14
C ASP A 503 4.82 18.44 35.09
N SER A 504 5.36 18.25 33.88
CA SER A 504 6.41 17.29 33.56
C SER A 504 7.18 17.72 32.31
N ASP A 505 8.51 17.78 32.45
CA ASP A 505 9.42 18.24 31.41
C ASP A 505 9.24 17.52 30.06
N ASN A 506 8.87 16.24 30.10
CA ASN A 506 8.58 15.43 28.91
C ASN A 506 7.46 15.99 28.03
N PHE A 507 6.40 16.56 28.62
CA PHE A 507 5.28 17.13 27.85
C PHE A 507 5.68 18.44 27.19
N ILE A 508 6.31 19.33 27.97
CA ILE A 508 6.83 20.61 27.50
C ILE A 508 7.93 20.41 26.43
N SER A 509 8.77 19.37 26.58
CA SER A 509 9.74 18.93 25.56
C SER A 509 9.04 18.45 24.28
N SER A 510 7.93 17.73 24.39
CA SER A 510 7.12 17.30 23.24
C SER A 510 6.52 18.51 22.51
N CYS A 511 5.92 19.45 23.25
CA CYS A 511 5.43 20.72 22.69
C CYS A 511 6.55 21.53 21.99
N CYS A 512 7.75 21.57 22.56
CA CYS A 512 8.91 22.20 21.91
C CYS A 512 9.27 21.51 20.59
N GLN A 513 9.27 20.17 20.54
CA GLN A 513 9.51 19.42 19.29
C GLN A 513 8.42 19.67 18.25
N TRP A 514 7.14 19.81 18.67
CA TRP A 514 6.04 20.15 17.76
C TRP A 514 6.15 21.57 17.20
N VAL A 515 6.60 22.56 17.99
CA VAL A 515 6.89 23.92 17.48
C VAL A 515 8.01 23.88 16.45
N VAL A 516 9.15 23.23 16.77
CA VAL A 516 10.28 23.11 15.84
C VAL A 516 9.85 22.41 14.55
N GLY A 517 9.17 21.28 14.64
CA GLY A 517 8.68 20.55 13.47
C GLY A 517 7.62 21.31 12.66
N THR A 518 6.86 22.22 13.29
CA THR A 518 5.94 23.11 12.55
C THR A 518 6.70 24.22 11.82
N LEU A 519 7.72 24.82 12.44
CA LEU A 519 8.57 25.81 11.79
C LEU A 519 9.34 25.21 10.60
N GLU A 520 10.04 24.08 10.82
CA GLU A 520 10.84 23.40 9.78
C GLU A 520 10.01 22.91 8.59
N PHE A 521 8.75 22.54 8.81
CA PHE A 521 7.90 21.92 7.78
C PHE A 521 6.95 22.90 7.07
N PHE A 522 6.73 24.10 7.64
CA PHE A 522 5.83 25.10 7.06
C PHE A 522 6.49 26.42 6.65
N CYS A 523 7.61 26.84 7.25
CA CYS A 523 8.24 28.12 6.93
C CYS A 523 9.23 28.00 5.76
N GLN A 524 9.26 29.00 4.89
CA GLN A 524 10.20 29.10 3.76
C GLN A 524 11.36 30.07 4.04
N ASP A 525 11.18 31.01 4.97
CA ASP A 525 12.17 32.01 5.35
C ASP A 525 12.02 32.46 6.83
N GLN A 526 12.97 33.25 7.30
CA GLN A 526 13.05 33.74 8.68
C GLN A 526 11.94 34.74 9.06
N VAL A 527 11.26 35.37 8.09
CA VAL A 527 10.13 36.26 8.34
C VAL A 527 8.87 35.43 8.60
N GLU A 528 8.70 34.32 7.88
CA GLU A 528 7.66 33.33 8.18
C GLU A 528 7.90 32.63 9.54
N GLU A 529 9.15 32.27 9.86
CA GLU A 529 9.53 31.75 11.19
C GLU A 529 9.16 32.74 12.30
N GLN A 530 9.62 34.00 12.18
CA GLN A 530 9.39 35.06 13.15
C GLN A 530 7.90 35.35 13.36
N HIS A 531 7.11 35.40 12.29
CA HIS A 531 5.69 35.68 12.37
C HIS A 531 4.89 34.58 13.11
N LEU A 532 5.25 33.31 12.94
CA LEU A 532 4.63 32.22 13.70
C LEU A 532 5.05 32.24 15.18
N LEU A 533 6.30 32.60 15.49
CA LEU A 533 6.76 32.78 16.87
C LEU A 533 6.01 33.92 17.59
N GLU A 534 5.69 35.02 16.88
CA GLU A 534 4.89 36.13 17.40
C GLU A 534 3.42 35.77 17.67
N GLN A 535 2.84 34.83 16.91
CA GLN A 535 1.54 34.27 17.24
C GLN A 535 1.64 33.33 18.45
N PHE A 536 2.69 32.51 18.51
CA PHE A 536 2.92 31.53 19.57
C PHE A 536 3.09 32.17 20.96
N LEU A 537 3.82 33.27 21.10
CA LEU A 537 4.12 33.89 22.41
C LEU A 537 3.53 35.29 22.57
N SER A 538 2.68 35.46 23.57
CA SER A 538 2.14 36.73 24.04
C SER A 538 3.12 37.40 25.02
N LYS A 539 3.03 38.73 25.21
CA LYS A 539 4.02 39.53 25.96
C LYS A 539 4.35 39.05 27.39
N ASN A 540 3.47 38.29 28.03
CA ASN A 540 3.63 37.82 29.42
C ASN A 540 3.94 36.31 29.51
N ASP A 541 4.05 35.62 28.37
CA ASP A 541 4.12 34.15 28.31
C ASP A 541 5.57 33.67 28.55
N SER A 542 5.78 32.77 29.51
CA SER A 542 7.10 32.19 29.80
C SER A 542 7.26 30.80 29.18
N TRP A 543 8.13 30.68 28.17
CA TRP A 543 8.49 29.42 27.54
C TRP A 543 9.87 28.92 28.04
N PRO A 544 10.24 27.63 27.86
CA PRO A 544 11.59 27.16 28.16
C PRO A 544 12.70 28.01 27.53
N LEU A 545 13.89 27.91 28.13
CA LEU A 545 15.08 28.79 28.13
C LEU A 545 15.58 29.43 26.81
N TRP A 546 14.95 29.18 25.67
CA TRP A 546 15.40 29.56 24.34
C TRP A 546 14.45 30.50 23.58
N ILE A 547 13.27 30.85 24.11
CA ILE A 547 12.41 31.93 23.56
C ILE A 547 11.90 32.83 24.69
N THR A 548 11.72 34.13 24.40
CA THR A 548 11.07 35.12 25.28
C THR A 548 10.21 36.08 24.46
N PRO A 549 9.07 36.55 24.99
CA PRO A 549 8.39 37.72 24.46
C PRO A 549 9.18 39.00 24.77
N ASP A 550 9.22 39.92 23.81
CA ASP A 550 9.78 41.27 23.93
C ASP A 550 8.76 42.31 23.41
N THR A 551 9.01 43.58 23.73
CA THR A 551 8.38 44.77 23.16
C THR A 551 8.36 44.83 21.63
N ALA A 552 9.23 44.08 20.96
CA ALA A 552 9.34 44.00 19.50
C ALA A 552 8.85 42.65 18.90
N GLY A 553 8.17 41.80 19.67
CA GLY A 553 7.72 40.47 19.25
C GLY A 553 8.39 39.33 20.03
N ALA A 554 8.16 38.08 19.62
CA ALA A 554 8.87 36.94 20.19
C ALA A 554 10.33 36.90 19.71
N ARG A 555 11.27 36.56 20.59
CA ARG A 555 12.71 36.51 20.28
C ARG A 555 13.39 35.30 20.91
N LEU A 556 14.37 34.74 20.21
CA LEU A 556 15.20 33.64 20.71
C LEU A 556 16.15 34.14 21.82
N GLN A 557 16.20 33.46 22.96
CA GLN A 557 16.97 33.87 24.14
C GLN A 557 18.48 33.64 23.94
N THR A 558 19.18 34.66 23.43
CA THR A 558 20.64 34.76 23.52
C THR A 558 21.10 35.56 24.76
N GLU A 559 20.28 36.48 25.25
CA GLU A 559 20.68 37.50 26.24
C GLU A 559 20.95 36.95 27.65
N ASN A 560 20.16 35.95 28.08
CA ASN A 560 20.27 35.29 29.39
C ASN A 560 21.45 34.31 29.50
N MET A 561 22.03 33.88 28.37
CA MET A 561 23.13 32.92 28.35
C MET A 561 24.36 33.43 29.12
N ASP A 562 24.65 34.72 29.01
CA ASP A 562 25.72 35.40 29.76
C ASP A 562 25.50 35.31 31.28
N LEU A 563 24.26 35.45 31.75
CA LEU A 563 23.90 35.28 33.17
C LEU A 563 23.99 33.81 33.61
N GLN A 564 23.66 32.84 32.75
CA GLN A 564 23.81 31.42 33.07
C GLN A 564 25.29 31.01 33.17
N ILE A 565 26.12 31.41 32.20
CA ILE A 565 27.56 31.12 32.18
C ILE A 565 28.26 31.78 33.37
N LYS A 566 27.88 33.01 33.74
CA LYS A 566 28.40 33.68 34.96
C LYS A 566 27.91 33.03 36.26
N LYS A 567 26.65 32.58 36.34
CA LYS A 567 26.11 31.81 37.48
C LYS A 567 26.72 30.41 37.63
N ALA A 568 27.20 29.80 36.53
CA ALA A 568 27.72 28.44 36.51
C ALA A 568 29.08 28.24 37.22
N SER A 569 29.72 29.35 37.66
CA SER A 569 30.88 29.38 38.58
C SER A 569 32.06 28.51 38.15
N PHE A 570 32.62 28.78 36.98
CA PHE A 570 33.79 28.11 36.39
C PHE A 570 35.14 28.50 37.04
N ALA A 571 35.18 28.81 38.34
CA ALA A 571 36.37 29.31 39.03
C ALA A 571 37.43 28.20 39.25
N ASP A 572 38.49 28.23 38.44
CA ASP A 572 39.69 27.38 38.51
C ASP A 572 40.84 28.16 37.87
N ASP A 573 42.04 28.17 38.46
CA ASP A 573 43.19 28.94 37.94
C ASP A 573 43.62 28.50 36.53
N ASN A 574 43.26 27.27 36.13
CA ASN A 574 43.56 26.68 34.82
C ASN A 574 42.46 26.91 33.77
N PHE A 575 41.36 27.61 34.12
CA PHE A 575 40.17 27.67 33.28
C PHE A 575 39.42 29.00 33.36
N SER A 576 39.03 29.54 32.20
CA SER A 576 38.23 30.77 32.12
C SER A 576 37.20 30.68 31.00
N VAL A 577 36.10 31.43 31.14
CA VAL A 577 35.04 31.51 30.12
C VAL A 577 34.66 32.97 29.90
N SER A 578 34.59 33.37 28.64
CA SER A 578 34.20 34.71 28.21
C SER A 578 33.04 34.63 27.21
N VAL A 579 32.21 35.67 27.19
CA VAL A 579 30.99 35.74 26.37
C VAL A 579 30.96 37.06 25.61
N SER A 580 30.94 36.99 24.28
CA SER A 580 30.93 38.13 23.37
C SER A 580 29.54 38.31 22.77
N LYS A 581 28.74 39.21 23.37
CA LYS A 581 27.37 39.50 22.91
C LYS A 581 27.31 40.15 21.52
N SER A 582 28.36 40.86 21.10
CA SER A 582 28.44 41.50 19.78
C SER A 582 28.85 40.54 18.66
N ALA A 583 29.51 39.42 18.99
CA ALA A 583 29.89 38.38 18.03
C ALA A 583 28.95 37.16 18.05
N ASN A 584 28.08 37.05 19.05
CA ASN A 584 27.37 35.81 19.41
C ASN A 584 28.33 34.62 19.61
N GLU A 585 29.46 34.88 20.30
CA GLU A 585 30.48 33.85 20.59
C GLU A 585 30.64 33.63 22.10
N VAL A 586 30.87 32.37 22.49
CA VAL A 586 31.38 31.98 23.80
C VAL A 586 32.77 31.39 23.62
N VAL A 587 33.76 31.93 24.33
CA VAL A 587 35.14 31.43 24.28
C VAL A 587 35.52 30.90 25.65
N ALA A 588 35.71 29.59 25.74
CA ALA A 588 36.16 28.89 26.93
C ALA A 588 37.63 28.48 26.76
N THR A 589 38.46 28.83 27.72
CA THR A 589 39.92 28.76 27.65
C THR A 589 40.45 27.86 28.74
N TYR A 590 41.09 26.76 28.35
CA TYR A 590 41.83 25.86 29.25
C TYR A 590 43.33 26.14 29.10
N THR A 591 44.08 26.25 30.20
CA THR A 591 45.54 26.43 30.17
C THR A 591 46.15 25.78 31.41
N LYS A 592 47.11 24.87 31.20
CA LYS A 592 47.78 24.09 32.25
C LYS A 592 49.22 23.81 31.84
N ASP A 593 50.15 24.16 32.71
CA ASP A 593 51.59 24.21 32.42
C ASP A 593 51.85 25.03 31.13
N GLU A 594 52.68 24.57 30.20
CA GLU A 594 52.89 25.22 28.89
C GLU A 594 51.82 24.83 27.82
N THR A 595 50.78 24.09 28.21
CA THR A 595 49.74 23.58 27.29
C THR A 595 48.43 24.33 27.45
N GLY A 596 47.67 24.49 26.37
CA GLY A 596 46.40 25.23 26.45
C GLY A 596 45.59 25.22 25.17
N MET A 597 44.28 25.35 25.31
CA MET A 597 43.31 25.24 24.23
C MET A 597 42.14 26.19 24.44
N ASP A 598 41.79 26.91 23.37
CA ASP A 598 40.64 27.83 23.37
C ASP A 598 39.54 27.23 22.51
N LEU A 599 38.39 26.96 23.14
CA LEU A 599 37.16 26.48 22.52
C LEU A 599 36.26 27.68 22.21
N VAL A 600 36.03 27.93 20.93
CA VAL A 600 35.13 28.98 20.44
C VAL A 600 33.81 28.33 20.01
N ILE A 601 32.69 28.81 20.53
CA ILE A 601 31.35 28.34 20.18
C ILE A 601 30.55 29.53 19.65
N ARG A 602 30.19 29.48 18.36
CA ARG A 602 29.47 30.57 17.66
C ARG A 602 28.00 30.22 17.54
N LEU A 603 27.15 31.10 18.03
CA LEU A 603 25.71 30.91 18.08
C LEU A 603 25.09 31.54 16.82
N PRO A 604 24.45 30.75 15.92
CA PRO A 604 23.71 31.35 14.81
C PRO A 604 22.59 32.26 15.35
N PRO A 605 22.15 33.30 14.60
CA PRO A 605 21.03 34.14 15.00
C PRO A 605 19.74 33.37 15.30
N SER A 606 19.60 32.17 14.75
CA SER A 606 18.50 31.23 14.98
C SER A 606 18.86 30.09 15.95
N TYR A 607 19.80 30.27 16.88
CA TYR A 607 20.07 29.30 17.95
C TYR A 607 18.88 29.25 18.93
N PRO A 608 18.41 28.07 19.39
CA PRO A 608 18.94 26.72 19.16
C PRO A 608 18.33 25.98 17.96
N LEU A 609 17.42 26.59 17.19
CA LEU A 609 16.81 25.98 15.99
C LEU A 609 17.86 25.58 14.94
N ARG A 610 19.00 26.27 14.89
CA ARG A 610 20.20 25.81 14.16
C ARG A 610 21.34 25.48 15.14
N PRO A 611 22.12 24.42 14.87
CA PRO A 611 23.25 24.04 15.71
C PRO A 611 24.32 25.13 15.72
N VAL A 612 25.03 25.24 16.84
CA VAL A 612 26.20 26.12 16.96
C VAL A 612 27.34 25.64 16.09
N ASP A 613 28.13 26.59 15.60
CA ASP A 613 29.48 26.31 15.10
C ASP A 613 30.44 26.17 16.28
N VAL A 614 31.42 25.27 16.15
CA VAL A 614 32.38 24.95 17.21
C VAL A 614 33.77 24.86 16.59
N ASP A 615 34.70 25.65 17.13
CA ASP A 615 36.02 25.89 16.57
C ASP A 615 37.07 25.93 17.69
N CYS A 616 38.34 25.69 17.36
CA CYS A 616 39.44 25.57 18.32
C CYS A 616 40.65 26.37 17.85
N THR A 617 40.66 27.67 18.17
CA THR A 617 41.54 28.69 17.57
C THR A 617 42.95 28.70 18.13
N ARG A 618 43.13 28.39 19.43
CA ARG A 618 44.44 28.25 20.08
C ARG A 618 44.66 26.80 20.50
N SER A 619 45.87 26.27 20.25
CA SER A 619 46.28 24.93 20.68
C SER A 619 47.78 24.88 20.94
N LEU A 620 48.19 25.14 22.18
CA LEU A 620 49.59 25.11 22.64
C LEU A 620 49.92 23.73 23.22
N GLY A 621 51.06 23.14 22.80
CA GLY A 621 51.51 21.82 23.26
C GLY A 621 50.68 20.61 22.79
N ILE A 622 49.69 20.82 21.92
CA ILE A 622 48.71 19.79 21.51
C ILE A 622 48.95 19.38 20.05
N SER A 623 49.02 18.07 19.78
CA SER A 623 49.21 17.57 18.41
C SER A 623 47.93 17.72 17.56
N GLU A 624 48.10 17.92 16.26
CA GLU A 624 46.97 18.19 15.34
C GLU A 624 45.95 17.05 15.31
N VAL A 625 46.42 15.79 15.40
CA VAL A 625 45.56 14.59 15.49
C VAL A 625 44.71 14.62 16.76
N LYS A 626 45.31 15.04 17.89
CA LYS A 626 44.62 15.16 19.17
C LYS A 626 43.56 16.27 19.13
N ARG A 627 43.93 17.44 18.59
CA ARG A 627 43.01 18.56 18.37
C ARG A 627 41.82 18.18 17.50
N ARG A 628 42.03 17.43 16.40
CA ARG A 628 40.95 16.93 15.53
C ARG A 628 40.00 15.97 16.27
N LYS A 629 40.52 15.00 17.03
CA LYS A 629 39.70 14.09 17.86
C LYS A 629 38.82 14.86 18.84
N TRP A 630 39.44 15.77 19.61
CA TRP A 630 38.75 16.58 20.60
C TRP A 630 37.68 17.47 19.97
N LEU A 631 37.97 18.13 18.84
CA LEU A 631 37.00 18.94 18.10
C LEU A 631 35.80 18.11 17.63
N MET A 632 36.01 16.88 17.14
CA MET A 632 34.92 15.98 16.72
C MET A 632 34.07 15.52 17.91
N SER A 633 34.69 15.18 19.05
CA SER A 633 33.98 14.89 20.29
C SER A 633 33.16 16.09 20.76
N LEU A 634 33.70 17.31 20.65
CA LEU A 634 33.03 18.56 21.01
C LEU A 634 31.85 18.89 20.10
N MET A 635 32.04 18.87 18.78
CA MET A 635 30.96 19.06 17.80
C MET A 635 29.83 18.05 18.01
N SER A 636 30.16 16.77 18.23
CA SER A 636 29.16 15.73 18.54
C SER A 636 28.54 15.88 19.93
N PHE A 637 29.18 16.60 20.86
CA PHE A 637 28.63 16.84 22.19
C PHE A 637 27.65 18.03 22.16
N VAL A 638 28.12 19.21 21.74
CA VAL A 638 27.34 20.46 21.83
C VAL A 638 26.10 20.41 20.94
N ARG A 639 26.17 19.74 19.78
CA ARG A 639 25.02 19.51 18.89
C ARG A 639 23.89 18.67 19.51
N ASN A 640 24.19 17.86 20.54
CA ASN A 640 23.24 16.93 21.17
C ASN A 640 22.65 17.44 22.50
N GLN A 641 22.87 18.71 22.86
CA GLN A 641 22.61 19.23 24.21
C GLN A 641 21.46 20.24 24.33
N ASN A 642 20.64 20.41 23.28
CA ASN A 642 19.34 21.10 23.31
C ASN A 642 19.33 22.46 24.07
N GLY A 643 20.41 23.24 23.98
CA GLY A 643 20.56 24.55 24.63
C GLY A 643 21.46 24.60 25.86
N ALA A 644 21.84 23.47 26.47
CA ALA A 644 22.55 23.36 27.76
C ALA A 644 24.05 23.70 27.71
N LEU A 645 24.41 24.83 27.10
CA LEU A 645 25.79 25.21 26.78
C LEU A 645 26.73 25.27 28.00
N ALA A 646 26.24 25.72 29.15
CA ALA A 646 27.05 25.80 30.38
C ALA A 646 27.48 24.41 30.91
N GLU A 647 26.64 23.38 30.74
CA GLU A 647 27.00 22.00 31.09
C GLU A 647 27.97 21.39 30.08
N ALA A 648 27.84 21.75 28.78
CA ALA A 648 28.82 21.36 27.78
C ALA A 648 30.23 21.89 28.07
N ILE A 649 30.34 23.15 28.49
CA ILE A 649 31.62 23.77 28.89
C ILE A 649 32.16 23.12 30.16
N ARG A 650 31.30 22.75 31.12
CA ARG A 650 31.68 22.03 32.36
C ARG A 650 32.21 20.62 32.09
N ILE A 651 31.53 19.86 31.23
CA ILE A 651 31.95 18.51 30.84
C ILE A 651 33.22 18.58 30.00
N TRP A 652 33.37 19.55 29.11
CA TRP A 652 34.60 19.76 28.35
C TRP A 652 35.81 19.96 29.28
N LYS A 653 35.71 20.85 30.27
CA LYS A 653 36.75 21.04 31.29
C LYS A 653 37.08 19.73 32.01
N SER A 654 36.06 19.04 32.55
CA SER A 654 36.23 17.79 33.31
C SER A 654 36.84 16.66 32.46
N ASN A 655 36.51 16.62 31.17
CA ASN A 655 37.10 15.69 30.20
C ASN A 655 38.60 15.97 29.99
N PHE A 656 38.98 17.25 29.88
CA PHE A 656 40.39 17.67 29.81
C PHE A 656 41.14 17.38 31.11
N ASP A 657 40.57 17.73 32.27
CA ASP A 657 41.14 17.45 33.59
C ASP A 657 41.49 15.94 33.73
N LYS A 658 40.54 15.07 33.38
CA LYS A 658 40.72 13.61 33.42
C LYS A 658 41.73 13.08 32.39
N GLU A 659 41.89 13.75 31.26
CA GLU A 659 42.91 13.36 30.27
C GLU A 659 44.32 13.81 30.70
N PHE A 660 44.45 14.95 31.41
CA PHE A 660 45.69 15.35 32.09
C PHE A 660 46.00 14.48 33.33
N GLU A 661 45.00 13.81 33.92
CA GLU A 661 45.21 12.72 34.89
C GLU A 661 45.67 11.39 34.23
N GLY A 662 45.79 11.34 32.89
CA GLY A 662 46.25 10.16 32.16
C GLY A 662 45.18 9.09 31.90
N VAL A 663 43.89 9.44 31.98
CA VAL A 663 42.80 8.52 31.63
C VAL A 663 42.63 8.48 30.10
N GLU A 664 42.88 7.32 29.49
CA GLU A 664 42.66 7.05 28.05
C GLU A 664 41.23 7.40 27.59
N GLU A 665 41.08 7.96 26.39
CA GLU A 665 39.78 8.22 25.79
C GLU A 665 39.12 6.93 25.24
N CYS A 666 37.78 6.91 25.20
CA CYS A 666 37.02 5.82 24.59
C CYS A 666 37.15 5.87 23.05
N PRO A 667 37.71 4.84 22.38
CA PRO A 667 37.98 4.88 20.94
C PRO A 667 36.75 4.92 20.01
N ILE A 668 35.53 4.81 20.54
CA ILE A 668 34.28 4.88 19.76
C ILE A 668 33.77 6.33 19.65
N CYS A 669 33.92 7.13 20.72
CA CYS A 669 33.39 8.50 20.80
C CYS A 669 34.47 9.58 20.97
N TYR A 670 35.74 9.19 21.10
CA TYR A 670 36.90 10.08 21.28
C TYR A 670 36.83 10.98 22.53
N SER A 671 36.12 10.53 23.56
CA SER A 671 35.93 11.22 24.84
C SER A 671 36.32 10.34 26.03
N VAL A 672 36.82 10.94 27.11
CA VAL A 672 37.04 10.26 28.40
C VAL A 672 35.73 10.17 29.18
N ILE A 673 34.88 11.20 29.11
CA ILE A 673 33.56 11.24 29.77
C ILE A 673 32.47 10.97 28.74
N HIS A 674 31.60 9.98 29.00
CA HIS A 674 30.53 9.60 28.07
C HIS A 674 29.41 10.66 28.01
N THR A 675 28.98 10.99 26.80
CA THR A 675 28.21 12.22 26.51
C THR A 675 26.78 12.26 27.05
N VAL A 676 26.23 11.13 27.51
CA VAL A 676 24.82 10.99 27.96
C VAL A 676 24.71 10.53 29.42
N ASN A 677 25.73 9.86 29.97
CA ASN A 677 25.68 9.27 31.31
C ASN A 677 26.95 9.50 32.14
N HIS A 678 27.81 10.41 31.69
CA HIS A 678 29.00 10.91 32.40
C HIS A 678 29.99 9.80 32.85
N SER A 679 29.89 8.59 32.30
CA SER A 679 30.73 7.44 32.68
C SER A 679 32.13 7.51 32.06
N LEU A 680 33.10 6.90 32.74
CA LEU A 680 34.49 6.72 32.26
C LEU A 680 34.64 5.39 31.49
N PRO A 681 35.59 5.26 30.55
CA PRO A 681 35.82 4.01 29.84
C PRO A 681 36.44 2.98 30.80
N ARG A 682 35.65 1.98 31.19
CA ARG A 682 36.05 0.92 32.14
C ARG A 682 36.12 -0.47 31.53
N LEU A 683 35.50 -0.70 30.37
CA LEU A 683 35.50 -2.00 29.71
C LEU A 683 36.76 -2.15 28.84
N ALA A 684 37.80 -2.78 29.36
CA ALA A 684 39.02 -3.08 28.61
C ALA A 684 38.84 -4.30 27.69
N CYS A 685 39.23 -4.20 26.42
CA CYS A 685 39.27 -5.37 25.53
C CYS A 685 40.35 -6.37 26.00
N LYS A 686 40.01 -7.67 26.07
CA LYS A 686 40.94 -8.72 26.48
C LYS A 686 42.23 -8.76 25.64
N THR A 687 42.13 -8.51 24.33
CA THR A 687 43.27 -8.49 23.40
C THR A 687 44.03 -7.16 23.44
N CYS A 688 43.47 -6.07 22.91
CA CYS A 688 44.19 -4.81 22.70
C CYS A 688 44.24 -3.86 23.93
N LYS A 689 43.66 -4.26 25.07
CA LYS A 689 43.62 -3.55 26.37
C LYS A 689 42.94 -2.17 26.41
N HIS A 690 42.76 -1.50 25.28
CA HIS A 690 41.99 -0.25 25.18
C HIS A 690 40.61 -0.36 25.84
N LYS A 691 40.21 0.73 26.50
CA LYS A 691 39.01 0.82 27.33
C LYS A 691 37.87 1.50 26.58
N PHE A 692 36.65 1.06 26.83
CA PHE A 692 35.43 1.58 26.20
C PHE A 692 34.38 1.95 27.25
N HIS A 693 33.53 2.93 26.94
CA HIS A 693 32.28 3.15 27.67
C HIS A 693 31.32 1.99 27.39
N SER A 694 30.56 1.56 28.40
CA SER A 694 29.56 0.49 28.27
C SER A 694 28.49 0.82 27.22
N ALA A 695 27.97 2.05 27.24
CA ALA A 695 26.96 2.52 26.29
C ALA A 695 27.47 2.53 24.84
N CYS A 696 28.68 3.04 24.59
CA CYS A 696 29.29 3.02 23.27
C CYS A 696 29.50 1.59 22.75
N LEU A 697 30.03 0.69 23.59
CA LEU A 697 30.31 -0.69 23.20
C LEU A 697 29.02 -1.48 22.95
N TYR A 698 27.98 -1.28 23.77
CA TYR A 698 26.65 -1.86 23.57
C TYR A 698 26.02 -1.40 22.25
N LYS A 699 26.04 -0.10 21.96
CA LYS A 699 25.54 0.47 20.69
C LYS A 699 26.33 -0.06 19.49
N TRP A 700 27.64 -0.26 19.64
CA TRP A 700 28.46 -0.88 18.60
C TRP A 700 28.05 -2.34 18.33
N PHE A 701 27.85 -3.16 19.37
CA PHE A 701 27.44 -4.56 19.22
C PHE A 701 26.03 -4.69 18.62
N SER A 702 25.06 -3.86 19.03
CA SER A 702 23.71 -3.90 18.47
C SER A 702 23.66 -3.49 17.00
N THR A 703 24.47 -2.49 16.60
CA THR A 703 24.51 -1.96 15.21
C THR A 703 25.36 -2.83 14.27
N SER A 704 26.41 -3.49 14.77
CA SER A 704 27.28 -4.38 13.96
C SER A 704 26.87 -5.86 13.98
N HIS A 705 25.89 -6.21 14.80
CA HIS A 705 25.44 -7.58 15.09
C HIS A 705 26.56 -8.55 15.52
N LYS A 706 27.68 -8.04 16.06
CA LYS A 706 28.86 -8.82 16.44
C LYS A 706 29.48 -8.31 17.75
N SER A 707 29.78 -9.22 18.68
CA SER A 707 30.44 -8.95 19.97
C SER A 707 31.97 -8.81 19.86
N THR A 708 32.44 -8.15 18.79
CA THR A 708 33.86 -8.00 18.44
C THR A 708 34.36 -6.58 18.70
N CYS A 709 35.56 -6.46 19.27
CA CYS A 709 36.20 -5.18 19.58
C CYS A 709 36.32 -4.26 18.33
N PRO A 710 35.91 -2.98 18.40
CA PRO A 710 35.99 -2.05 17.26
C PRO A 710 37.39 -1.89 16.66
N LEU A 711 38.45 -2.00 17.48
CA LEU A 711 39.83 -1.74 17.06
C LEU A 711 40.56 -2.98 16.54
N CYS A 712 40.43 -4.12 17.21
CA CYS A 712 41.22 -5.33 16.91
C CYS A 712 40.39 -6.52 16.41
N GLN A 713 39.08 -6.35 16.27
CA GLN A 713 38.10 -7.36 15.81
C GLN A 713 38.06 -8.68 16.60
N SER A 714 38.87 -8.84 17.64
CA SER A 714 38.79 -9.96 18.59
C SER A 714 37.44 -9.98 19.31
N PRO A 715 36.88 -11.16 19.66
CA PRO A 715 35.79 -11.27 20.61
C PRO A 715 36.13 -10.57 21.93
N PHE A 716 35.15 -9.87 22.51
CA PHE A 716 35.39 -8.95 23.63
C PHE A 716 35.55 -9.66 24.98
#